data_AF-A0A9W7SWW7-F1
#
_entry.id   AF-A0A9W7SWW7-F1
#
_cell.length_a   1.000
_cell.length_b   1.000
_cell.length_c   1.000
_cell.angle_alpha   90.00
_cell.angle_beta   90.00
_cell.angle_gamma   90.00
#
_symmetry.space_group_name_H-M   'P 1'
#
loop_
_entity.id
_entity.type
_entity.pdbx_description
1 polymer ?
#
loop_
_entity_poly.entity_id
_entity_poly.type
_entity_poly.pdbx_seq_one_letter_code
_entity_poly.pdbx_strand_id
1 'polypeptide(L)'
;MPSLSPGAPTAPIAPTAPPAASPDFAQVLPGTPTPSLQSLTSFLFRHKHYTAYISGPRLLFLAGPARLVHVVSFDEDLVAVTAEPQSGKVIVAGQRDVYVLVAVAAGWTRVWWEKSLLLRREEEDEEEVRWLSWGNTGEVLVGGGRSLRLFSTLPSSRTASPVVSAADGGEMVEERQALWRQRVASPVAYAAFSPPASLIASCGVYDRFVKIWRRLSYEEGLFDYTYLPHPGVVTHVEWRPPNDHSRERRGSGISARHEEDAEVLYTMCVDGVMRVWRTGGVHDVEIMVLHASLDLVTAIPQSPSLVMNGGDDCRVKPPRFAFVIPADRFTAGVAAATGRDLGGKISHSLEHLKEIASQSPDVVITLDGQGRMSAWGIQSIGHKRRSEAPASTQAFHIAHAEGLRLRIPGHTNARFVQWLEDDMLRILVHSFDGSITWWEGDVETFFSPAGAGADRLELVSEWVGHGSKIDALLRTTDETLLRSISDGKSQDWELAADGRLTRSSTGTGKAEVVDEEQPDTPFESVNDDYDLSANNDEVAAFAMDDFRELVVYDRVEGYVEHRETFKEQIRHVRCSNFGSSHNFVAVSFDTSAMILAQGMYGRRGGPPTWRCVKKLTVAELGLTISAIAWLPNGSLALAAGSGILVADEAVPAHELDTETREALGVDTKAQVPIVTLPRALKQPLRAWHPRLFSHLVHFGRTRTATSLLHRLAQKLKFWSEGDDLFEVLDIDPYEIVCQEEVSDSWLNEDLIRDLTEQLQEKDLPNVSQAEQERLKHILDAIAFTAQHVNGLDKNALRFLFSWKVQLLSMPKVTETLPNGDHLQANGLPRPRPKPEPVVPTMHWRAVAFAYHSTTQQPLLDILTTHYDNKLSWPIGRKLGITAWLADKEALTSVFESLAQSAFRATDPPDPVNASLFFLALHKKQTLLGLWRIAVGNKEQKATMNFLKRDFAQAEAKTAAKKNAYALLGRRRFEYAAAFFLLAGDAASACNLLAGQCEDVMLAIAVARLYGGDDSAVLHTLIEKRLLPEAQDQGDRWLASWCHSMLSQQQEAMQVLVRPLKGVVVERGWHQDDPATLMLYKDLREKIGASEFEWEAVLRGARVLRRMGLWILALELVRNWREGPVEAPSMLDAFAPPAPAPADGGKAAREAKAAELLAKMRAKKAGGANGEGGGGGEAGKKPPPTQFKEPDPNSLLDSFGF
;
A
#
# COMPACT_ATOMS: atom_id res chain seq x y z
N MET A 1 -12.80 10.94 42.02
CA MET A 1 -14.15 10.49 41.64
C MET A 1 -15.18 11.48 42.18
N PRO A 2 -15.86 12.24 41.31
CA PRO A 2 -17.24 12.64 41.55
C PRO A 2 -18.16 12.14 40.42
N SER A 3 -19.30 11.63 40.84
CA SER A 3 -20.41 11.14 40.02
C SER A 3 -21.16 12.28 39.31
N LEU A 4 -21.38 12.16 38.01
CA LEU A 4 -22.37 12.95 37.26
C LEU A 4 -23.45 12.02 36.70
N SER A 5 -24.68 12.46 36.86
CA SER A 5 -25.96 11.85 36.50
C SER A 5 -26.14 11.65 34.98
N PRO A 6 -27.02 10.73 34.55
CA PRO A 6 -27.11 10.27 33.17
C PRO A 6 -27.93 11.21 32.29
N GLY A 7 -27.27 11.83 31.31
CA GLY A 7 -27.90 12.51 30.17
C GLY A 7 -28.18 11.52 29.03
N ALA A 8 -29.26 11.78 28.28
CA ALA A 8 -29.96 10.92 27.32
C ALA A 8 -29.10 10.20 26.24
N PRO A 9 -29.54 9.03 25.74
CA PRO A 9 -28.80 8.21 24.79
C PRO A 9 -28.83 8.82 23.37
N THR A 10 -27.69 9.29 22.89
CA THR A 10 -27.44 9.45 21.45
C THR A 10 -27.22 8.07 20.82
N ALA A 11 -27.79 7.88 19.62
CA ALA A 11 -27.83 6.60 18.92
C ALA A 11 -26.44 5.96 18.73
N PRO A 12 -26.33 4.62 18.79
CA PRO A 12 -25.06 3.94 18.60
C PRO A 12 -24.65 4.04 17.12
N ILE A 13 -23.64 4.87 16.86
CA ILE A 13 -22.83 4.75 15.66
C ILE A 13 -22.15 3.38 15.76
N ALA A 14 -22.36 2.53 14.76
CA ALA A 14 -21.75 1.21 14.70
C ALA A 14 -20.23 1.30 14.92
N PRO A 15 -19.61 0.39 15.69
CA PRO A 15 -18.16 0.38 15.84
C PRO A 15 -17.57 0.04 14.48
N THR A 16 -17.03 1.05 13.80
CA THR A 16 -16.00 0.83 12.80
C THR A 16 -14.90 0.01 13.47
N ALA A 17 -14.45 -1.05 12.79
CA ALA A 17 -13.38 -1.91 13.26
C ALA A 17 -12.21 -1.06 13.78
N PRO A 18 -11.54 -1.45 14.89
CA PRO A 18 -10.41 -0.69 15.39
C PRO A 18 -9.39 -0.53 14.26
N PRO A 19 -8.99 0.70 13.89
CA PRO A 19 -7.85 0.85 12.99
C PRO A 19 -6.65 0.18 13.65
N ALA A 20 -5.92 -0.60 12.85
CA ALA A 20 -4.73 -1.34 13.26
C ALA A 20 -3.79 -0.42 14.07
N ALA A 21 -3.14 -0.99 15.09
CA ALA A 21 -2.13 -0.29 15.87
C ALA A 21 -1.14 0.41 14.94
N SER A 22 -0.72 1.62 15.28
CA SER A 22 0.33 2.38 14.59
C SER A 22 1.48 1.45 14.21
N PRO A 23 2.01 1.47 12.98
CA PRO A 23 3.13 0.60 12.62
C PRO A 23 4.31 0.94 13.51
N ASP A 24 4.79 -0.04 14.28
CA ASP A 24 6.04 0.10 15.01
C ASP A 24 7.17 0.10 13.97
N PHE A 25 7.78 1.27 13.75
CA PHE A 25 8.99 1.39 12.95
C PHE A 25 10.15 0.74 13.72
N ALA A 26 11.03 0.02 13.02
CA ALA A 26 12.21 -0.59 13.66
C ALA A 26 13.18 0.48 14.19
N GLN A 27 13.27 1.61 13.50
CA GLN A 27 14.06 2.75 13.93
C GLN A 27 13.40 4.06 13.50
N VAL A 28 13.48 5.05 14.39
CA VAL A 28 13.06 6.43 14.14
C VAL A 28 14.27 7.33 14.39
N LEU A 29 14.65 8.09 13.36
CA LEU A 29 15.64 9.16 13.42
C LEU A 29 14.90 10.49 13.25
N PRO A 30 14.49 11.19 14.32
CA PRO A 30 13.44 12.19 14.20
C PRO A 30 13.92 13.57 13.72
N GLY A 31 15.23 13.84 13.76
CA GLY A 31 15.83 15.10 13.33
C GLY A 31 16.87 15.65 14.32
N THR A 32 17.61 16.68 13.89
CA THR A 32 18.61 17.36 14.74
C THR A 32 17.93 18.16 15.85
N PRO A 33 18.25 17.94 17.14
CA PRO A 33 17.75 18.80 18.20
C PRO A 33 18.31 20.23 18.09
N THR A 34 17.46 21.22 18.36
CA THR A 34 17.90 22.62 18.43
C THR A 34 18.85 22.81 19.63
N PRO A 35 20.04 23.43 19.47
CA PRO A 35 21.03 23.60 20.52
C PRO A 35 20.65 24.73 21.49
N SER A 36 19.54 24.55 22.19
CA SER A 36 19.03 25.45 23.23
C SER A 36 19.01 24.76 24.59
N LEU A 37 19.12 25.55 25.68
CA LEU A 37 19.11 25.03 27.06
C LEU A 37 17.78 24.36 27.44
N GLN A 38 16.69 24.73 26.77
CA GLN A 38 15.33 24.25 27.05
C GLN A 38 14.66 23.65 25.81
N SER A 39 15.41 22.99 24.91
CA SER A 39 14.84 22.32 23.72
C SER A 39 14.31 20.92 23.97
N LEU A 40 14.45 20.39 25.19
CA LEU A 40 14.06 19.03 25.57
C LEU A 40 13.29 19.07 26.90
N THR A 41 12.14 18.39 26.95
CA THR A 41 11.36 18.19 28.17
C THR A 41 10.83 16.76 28.25
N SER A 42 10.60 16.31 29.48
CA SER A 42 10.07 14.98 29.79
C SER A 42 8.91 15.11 30.77
N PHE A 43 7.83 14.34 30.57
CA PHE A 43 6.65 14.40 31.42
C PHE A 43 5.83 13.11 31.39
N LEU A 44 4.99 12.94 32.42
CA LEU A 44 4.03 11.85 32.51
C LEU A 44 2.63 12.35 32.12
N PHE A 45 1.94 11.60 31.28
CA PHE A 45 0.53 11.85 30.97
C PHE A 45 -0.23 10.53 30.90
N ARG A 46 -1.33 10.40 31.67
CA ARG A 46 -2.11 9.15 31.81
C ARG A 46 -1.25 7.93 32.13
N HIS A 47 -0.30 8.07 33.05
CA HIS A 47 0.66 7.01 33.47
C HIS A 47 1.57 6.50 32.34
N LYS A 48 1.69 7.23 31.23
CA LYS A 48 2.69 6.97 30.18
C LYS A 48 3.68 8.11 30.13
N HIS A 49 4.94 7.77 29.94
CA HIS A 49 6.01 8.73 29.85
C HIS A 49 6.15 9.25 28.41
N TYR A 50 6.27 10.56 28.25
CA TYR A 50 6.48 11.21 26.97
C TYR A 50 7.68 12.14 27.04
N THR A 51 8.45 12.14 25.97
CA THR A 51 9.56 13.07 25.75
C THR A 51 9.17 14.00 24.60
N ALA A 52 9.33 15.30 24.80
CA ALA A 52 9.12 16.28 23.75
C ALA A 52 10.42 17.05 23.50
N TYR A 53 10.83 17.15 22.23
CA TYR A 53 12.01 17.92 21.87
C TYR A 53 11.84 18.67 20.56
N ILE A 54 12.63 19.73 20.42
CA ILE A 54 12.57 20.67 19.30
C ILE A 54 13.59 20.29 18.23
N SER A 55 13.15 20.25 16.97
CA SER A 55 14.01 20.12 15.78
C SER A 55 13.64 21.20 14.77
N GLY A 56 14.37 22.33 14.79
CA GLY A 56 14.08 23.49 13.92
C GLY A 56 12.67 24.05 14.16
N PRO A 57 11.79 24.10 13.13
CA PRO A 57 10.42 24.58 13.27
C PRO A 57 9.42 23.51 13.75
N ARG A 58 9.90 22.33 14.19
CA ARG A 58 9.04 21.20 14.57
C ARG A 58 9.22 20.82 16.02
N LEU A 59 8.10 20.47 16.66
CA LEU A 59 8.06 19.86 17.98
C LEU A 59 7.70 18.38 17.86
N LEU A 60 8.57 17.52 18.36
CA LEU A 60 8.49 16.07 18.25
C LEU A 60 8.05 15.47 19.59
N PHE A 61 7.05 14.60 19.59
CA PHE A 61 6.59 13.85 20.76
C PHE A 61 6.92 12.37 20.63
N LEU A 62 7.68 11.81 21.57
CA LEU A 62 8.06 10.41 21.62
C LEU A 62 7.58 9.75 22.91
N ALA A 63 7.09 8.51 22.81
CA ALA A 63 6.71 7.68 23.95
C ALA A 63 7.82 6.68 24.36
N GLY A 64 8.91 6.63 23.60
CA GLY A 64 10.04 5.74 23.83
C GLY A 64 11.13 5.91 22.75
N PRO A 65 12.19 5.10 22.77
CA PRO A 65 13.37 5.27 21.90
C PRO A 65 13.08 5.14 20.40
N ALA A 66 12.11 4.29 20.02
CA ALA A 66 11.72 4.05 18.62
C ALA A 66 10.24 4.41 18.32
N ARG A 67 9.53 5.05 19.25
CA ARG A 67 8.09 5.32 19.12
C ARG A 67 7.80 6.82 19.03
N LEU A 68 7.70 7.31 17.80
CA LEU A 68 7.22 8.67 17.49
C LEU A 68 5.69 8.69 17.56
N VAL A 69 5.14 9.62 18.35
CA VAL A 69 3.70 9.72 18.61
C VAL A 69 3.06 10.78 17.72
N HIS A 70 3.67 11.97 17.67
CA HIS A 70 3.10 13.10 16.95
C HIS A 70 4.17 14.15 16.65
N VAL A 71 4.02 14.87 15.53
CA VAL A 71 4.89 15.98 15.16
C VAL A 71 4.04 17.20 14.86
N VAL A 72 4.29 18.30 15.59
CA VAL A 72 3.63 19.59 15.35
C VAL A 72 4.59 20.52 14.63
N SER A 73 4.16 21.09 13.51
CA SER A 73 4.94 22.05 12.73
C SER A 73 4.49 23.50 13.00
N PHE A 74 5.46 24.42 12.96
CA PHE A 74 5.29 25.85 13.16
C PHE A 74 5.94 26.61 11.99
N ASP A 75 5.59 27.88 11.80
CA ASP A 75 6.15 28.70 10.72
C ASP A 75 7.52 29.27 11.10
N GLU A 76 7.85 29.31 12.39
CA GLU A 76 9.11 29.81 12.93
C GLU A 76 9.95 28.71 13.58
N ASP A 77 11.27 28.94 13.66
CA ASP A 77 12.18 28.09 14.44
C ASP A 77 11.86 28.20 15.93
N LEU A 78 11.77 27.04 16.57
CA LEU A 78 11.42 26.92 17.97
C LEU A 78 12.67 26.97 18.86
N VAL A 79 12.55 27.56 20.04
CA VAL A 79 13.67 27.84 20.94
C VAL A 79 13.55 27.12 22.28
N ALA A 80 12.34 27.08 22.86
CA ALA A 80 12.13 26.52 24.21
C ALA A 80 10.81 25.73 24.30
N VAL A 81 10.82 24.64 25.06
CA VAL A 81 9.65 23.80 25.32
C VAL A 81 9.61 23.36 26.79
N THR A 82 8.42 23.33 27.37
CA THR A 82 8.20 22.77 28.71
C THR A 82 6.80 22.18 28.85
N ALA A 83 6.68 21.08 29.58
CA ALA A 83 5.42 20.38 29.77
C ALA A 83 4.90 20.52 31.22
N GLU A 84 3.59 20.63 31.38
CA GLU A 84 2.93 20.61 32.67
C GLU A 84 2.73 19.15 33.10
N PRO A 85 3.37 18.68 34.19
CA PRO A 85 3.36 17.26 34.56
C PRO A 85 1.98 16.67 34.88
N GLN A 86 0.97 17.49 35.14
CA GLN A 86 -0.37 17.03 35.57
C GLN A 86 -1.36 16.91 34.42
N SER A 87 -1.38 17.91 33.55
CA SER A 87 -2.40 18.04 32.51
C SER A 87 -1.92 17.48 31.17
N GLY A 88 -0.61 17.28 31.00
CA GLY A 88 0.00 16.96 29.70
C GLY A 88 -0.02 18.13 28.73
N LYS A 89 -0.39 19.34 29.17
CA LYS A 89 -0.26 20.56 28.38
C LYS A 89 1.21 20.87 28.15
N VAL A 90 1.53 21.36 26.96
CA VAL A 90 2.90 21.71 26.58
C VAL A 90 2.92 23.15 26.10
N ILE A 91 3.94 23.89 26.49
CA ILE A 91 4.19 25.24 25.96
C ILE A 91 5.44 25.18 25.13
N VAL A 92 5.35 25.81 23.99
CA VAL A 92 6.44 25.93 23.05
C VAL A 92 6.59 27.39 22.65
N ALA A 93 7.83 27.85 22.61
CA ALA A 93 8.17 29.20 22.16
C ALA A 93 8.91 29.12 20.84
N GLY A 94 8.39 29.85 19.85
CA GLY A 94 9.12 30.29 18.67
C GLY A 94 10.03 31.48 18.98
N GLN A 95 10.59 32.06 17.93
CA GLN A 95 11.38 33.29 18.06
C GLN A 95 10.50 34.47 18.49
N ARG A 96 9.31 34.58 17.90
CA ARG A 96 8.34 35.65 18.19
C ARG A 96 7.22 35.19 19.09
N ASP A 97 6.56 34.10 18.70
CA ASP A 97 5.30 33.68 19.29
C ASP A 97 5.43 32.51 20.28
N VAL A 98 4.49 32.40 21.21
CA VAL A 98 4.45 31.33 22.22
C VAL A 98 3.09 30.64 22.16
N TYR A 99 3.10 29.32 21.98
CA TYR A 99 1.90 28.50 21.80
C TYR A 99 1.72 27.56 22.98
N VAL A 100 0.45 27.35 23.37
CA VAL A 100 0.06 26.32 24.34
C VAL A 100 -0.64 25.19 23.59
N LEU A 101 -0.12 23.98 23.76
CA LEU A 101 -0.63 22.74 23.21
C LEU A 101 -1.39 21.95 24.29
N VAL A 102 -2.53 21.36 23.93
CA VAL A 102 -3.32 20.49 24.82
C VAL A 102 -3.25 19.06 24.30
N ALA A 103 -3.03 18.12 25.22
CA ALA A 103 -3.08 16.70 24.91
C ALA A 103 -4.53 16.24 24.65
N VAL A 104 -4.80 15.76 23.45
CA VAL A 104 -6.07 15.15 23.04
C VAL A 104 -5.85 13.64 22.94
N ALA A 105 -6.83 12.85 23.36
CA ALA A 105 -6.71 11.40 23.35
C ALA A 105 -8.00 10.74 22.87
N ALA A 106 -7.86 9.82 21.91
CA ALA A 106 -8.93 8.94 21.45
C ALA A 106 -8.73 7.55 22.06
N GLY A 107 -9.58 7.19 23.03
CA GLY A 107 -9.45 5.93 23.77
C GLY A 107 -8.24 5.90 24.72
N TRP A 108 -7.65 4.71 24.90
CA TRP A 108 -6.54 4.44 25.83
C TRP A 108 -5.16 4.41 25.14
N THR A 109 -5.12 4.31 23.82
CA THR A 109 -3.91 4.04 23.05
C THR A 109 -3.42 5.25 22.24
N ARG A 110 -4.33 6.07 21.71
CA ARG A 110 -3.99 7.19 20.82
C ARG A 110 -4.02 8.53 21.56
N VAL A 111 -2.91 9.27 21.48
CA VAL A 111 -2.72 10.59 22.07
C VAL A 111 -2.02 11.49 21.05
N TRP A 112 -2.43 12.74 20.91
CA TRP A 112 -1.79 13.77 20.09
C TRP A 112 -1.94 15.14 20.75
N TRP A 113 -1.29 16.17 20.20
CA TRP A 113 -1.28 17.53 20.76
C TRP A 113 -1.82 18.54 19.75
N GLU A 114 -2.74 19.39 20.18
CA GLU A 114 -3.36 20.42 19.34
C GLU A 114 -3.07 21.83 19.86
N LYS A 115 -2.92 22.81 18.95
CA LYS A 115 -2.72 24.22 19.28
C LYS A 115 -3.99 24.79 19.93
N SER A 116 -3.87 25.26 21.17
CA SER A 116 -5.03 25.71 21.97
C SER A 116 -5.05 27.21 22.25
N LEU A 117 -3.89 27.82 22.55
CA LEU A 117 -3.78 29.24 22.88
C LEU A 117 -2.51 29.82 22.24
N LEU A 118 -2.62 31.06 21.78
CA LEU A 118 -1.50 31.89 21.35
C LEU A 118 -1.26 32.98 22.41
N LEU A 119 -0.07 33.01 23.00
CA LEU A 119 0.31 34.01 24.01
C LEU A 119 1.02 35.17 23.31
N ARG A 120 0.23 36.12 22.78
CA ARG A 120 0.77 37.20 21.96
C ARG A 120 1.54 38.23 22.79
N ARG A 121 2.59 38.74 22.16
CA ARG A 121 3.47 39.77 22.70
C ARG A 121 3.21 41.08 21.95
N GLU A 122 2.66 42.09 22.63
CA GLU A 122 2.47 43.43 22.04
C GLU A 122 3.83 44.06 21.62
N GLU A 123 3.82 44.80 20.50
CA GLU A 123 4.91 45.18 19.55
C GLU A 123 6.17 45.95 20.04
N GLU A 124 7.14 46.05 19.09
CA GLU A 124 8.44 46.73 18.92
C GLU A 124 9.72 46.22 19.64
N ASP A 125 9.65 45.62 20.82
CA ASP A 125 10.85 45.02 21.46
C ASP A 125 10.91 43.50 21.17
N GLU A 126 11.27 43.13 19.93
CA GLU A 126 11.48 41.75 19.42
C GLU A 126 12.70 41.06 20.10
N GLU A 127 12.64 40.86 21.41
CA GLU A 127 13.64 40.05 22.10
C GLU A 127 13.20 38.59 22.14
N GLU A 128 14.03 37.69 21.62
CA GLU A 128 13.78 36.23 21.58
C GLU A 128 13.38 35.68 22.95
N VAL A 129 12.45 34.72 22.96
CA VAL A 129 12.13 33.93 24.15
C VAL A 129 13.30 33.01 24.47
N ARG A 130 13.72 32.96 25.73
CA ARG A 130 14.85 32.15 26.18
C ARG A 130 14.45 31.05 27.15
N TRP A 131 13.39 31.26 27.93
CA TRP A 131 12.98 30.32 28.95
C TRP A 131 11.46 30.35 29.20
N LEU A 132 10.89 29.19 29.50
CA LEU A 132 9.49 28.97 29.82
C LEU A 132 9.36 28.24 31.16
N SER A 133 8.38 28.61 31.97
CA SER A 133 8.06 27.87 33.20
C SER A 133 6.58 27.84 33.46
N TRP A 134 6.06 26.65 33.76
CA TRP A 134 4.73 26.48 34.30
C TRP A 134 4.68 26.91 35.77
N GLY A 135 3.62 27.62 36.14
CA GLY A 135 3.31 28.00 37.52
C GLY A 135 2.26 27.07 38.13
N ASN A 136 1.43 27.61 39.03
CA ASN A 136 0.26 26.89 39.53
C ASN A 136 -0.82 26.82 38.44
N THR A 137 -1.91 26.07 38.68
CA THR A 137 -2.94 25.69 37.69
C THR A 137 -3.26 26.77 36.65
N GLY A 138 -2.67 26.62 35.46
CA GLY A 138 -2.92 27.49 34.31
C GLY A 138 -2.22 28.85 34.30
N GLU A 139 -1.05 28.98 34.94
CA GLU A 139 -0.17 30.15 34.85
C GLU A 139 1.15 29.82 34.15
N VAL A 140 1.68 30.77 33.39
CA VAL A 140 2.88 30.59 32.56
C VAL A 140 3.79 31.80 32.69
N LEU A 141 5.04 31.55 33.06
CA LEU A 141 6.10 32.55 33.02
C LEU A 141 6.91 32.39 31.73
N VAL A 142 7.03 33.50 31.00
CA VAL A 142 7.85 33.61 29.79
C VAL A 142 9.00 34.57 30.09
N GLY A 143 10.22 34.05 30.03
CA GLY A 143 11.45 34.83 30.04
C GLY A 143 11.87 35.18 28.62
N GLY A 144 11.65 36.43 28.22
CA GLY A 144 12.24 36.99 27.01
C GLY A 144 13.67 37.47 27.26
N GLY A 145 14.28 38.13 26.28
CA GLY A 145 15.58 38.78 26.44
C GLY A 145 15.66 39.58 27.74
N ARG A 146 15.06 40.75 27.84
CA ARG A 146 15.16 41.66 29.00
C ARG A 146 13.83 41.90 29.69
N SER A 147 12.88 40.96 29.55
CA SER A 147 11.59 41.04 30.24
C SER A 147 11.11 39.68 30.73
N LEU A 148 10.49 39.68 31.92
CA LEU A 148 9.71 38.58 32.45
C LEU A 148 8.23 38.91 32.25
N ARG A 149 7.46 37.97 31.71
CA ARG A 149 6.02 38.13 31.46
C ARG A 149 5.25 36.95 32.04
N LEU A 150 4.15 37.22 32.72
CA LEU A 150 3.24 36.21 33.27
C LEU A 150 1.96 36.17 32.45
N PHE A 151 1.53 34.98 32.05
CA PHE A 151 0.30 34.74 31.31
C PHE A 151 -0.61 33.78 32.08
N SER A 152 -1.92 33.86 31.82
CA SER A 152 -2.89 32.85 32.26
C SER A 152 -3.42 32.06 31.06
N THR A 153 -3.51 30.75 31.23
CA THR A 153 -4.09 29.80 30.28
C THR A 153 -5.51 29.38 30.68
N LEU A 154 -6.11 30.01 31.70
CA LEU A 154 -7.46 29.69 32.15
C LEU A 154 -8.50 30.48 31.34
N PRO A 155 -9.62 29.85 30.93
CA PRO A 155 -10.67 30.53 30.15
C PRO A 155 -11.31 31.73 30.85
N SER A 156 -11.27 31.76 32.19
CA SER A 156 -11.99 32.74 33.04
C SER A 156 -11.13 33.94 33.50
N SER A 157 -9.99 34.19 32.86
CA SER A 157 -9.09 35.29 33.26
C SER A 157 -9.75 36.67 33.08
N ARG A 158 -9.54 37.57 34.06
CA ARG A 158 -10.19 38.89 34.17
C ARG A 158 -9.80 39.90 33.07
N THR A 159 -8.86 39.59 32.16
CA THR A 159 -8.18 40.57 31.29
C THR A 159 -8.36 40.39 29.77
N ALA A 160 -9.22 39.50 29.25
CA ALA A 160 -9.42 39.47 27.79
C ALA A 160 -10.79 38.97 27.34
N SER A 161 -11.42 39.72 26.44
CA SER A 161 -12.39 39.19 25.48
C SER A 161 -11.67 38.20 24.55
N PRO A 162 -12.33 37.13 24.07
CA PRO A 162 -11.71 36.15 23.18
C PRO A 162 -11.44 36.78 21.81
N VAL A 163 -10.25 37.35 21.62
CA VAL A 163 -9.75 37.68 20.28
C VAL A 163 -9.25 36.37 19.68
N VAL A 164 -9.83 36.00 18.55
CA VAL A 164 -9.45 34.81 17.80
C VAL A 164 -8.53 35.27 16.68
N SER A 165 -7.28 34.80 16.72
CA SER A 165 -6.26 35.11 15.73
C SER A 165 -6.00 33.87 14.89
N ALA A 166 -5.68 34.05 13.61
CA ALA A 166 -5.20 32.95 12.78
C ALA A 166 -3.80 32.55 13.27
N ALA A 167 -3.66 31.32 13.75
CA ALA A 167 -2.37 30.71 14.01
C ALA A 167 -1.78 30.11 12.72
N ASP A 168 -0.49 29.80 12.78
CA ASP A 168 0.28 29.11 11.74
C ASP A 168 -0.49 27.88 11.22
N GLY A 169 -0.74 27.85 9.90
CA GLY A 169 -1.53 26.80 9.23
C GLY A 169 -3.01 27.13 9.01
N GLY A 170 -3.49 28.33 9.38
CA GLY A 170 -4.86 28.79 9.14
C GLY A 170 -5.88 28.36 10.20
N GLU A 171 -5.42 27.70 11.27
CA GLU A 171 -6.26 27.35 12.43
C GLU A 171 -6.55 28.59 13.28
N MET A 172 -7.80 28.73 13.72
CA MET A 172 -8.22 29.85 14.57
C MET A 172 -7.97 29.53 16.04
N VAL A 173 -7.07 30.28 16.68
CA VAL A 173 -6.63 30.05 18.06
C VAL A 173 -6.94 31.28 18.92
N GLU A 174 -7.33 31.05 20.18
CA GLU A 174 -7.61 32.14 21.13
C GLU A 174 -6.32 32.83 21.59
N GLU A 175 -6.32 34.15 21.53
CA GLU A 175 -5.18 34.98 21.89
C GLU A 175 -5.25 35.46 23.36
N ARG A 176 -4.11 35.43 24.06
CA ARG A 176 -3.98 35.91 25.45
C ARG A 176 -2.87 36.93 25.61
N GLN A 177 -3.16 37.99 26.37
CA GLN A 177 -2.20 39.02 26.77
C GLN A 177 -1.56 38.71 28.14
N ALA A 178 -0.42 39.34 28.41
CA ALA A 178 0.30 39.17 29.67
C ALA A 178 -0.44 39.84 30.84
N LEU A 179 -0.59 39.10 31.96
CA LEU A 179 -1.12 39.60 33.23
C LEU A 179 -0.15 40.53 33.95
N TRP A 180 1.14 40.24 33.84
CA TRP A 180 2.21 41.00 34.49
C TRP A 180 3.44 41.03 33.60
N ARG A 181 4.15 42.16 33.59
CA ARG A 181 5.41 42.35 32.86
C ARG A 181 6.39 43.12 33.73
N GLN A 182 7.63 42.66 33.78
CA GLN A 182 8.72 43.34 34.46
C GLN A 182 9.97 43.35 33.59
N ARG A 183 10.57 44.52 33.39
CA ARG A 183 11.86 44.65 32.71
C ARG A 183 13.00 44.24 33.65
N VAL A 184 13.93 43.45 33.17
CA VAL A 184 15.13 43.01 33.89
C VAL A 184 16.39 43.62 33.29
N ALA A 185 17.44 43.77 34.10
CA ALA A 185 18.64 44.50 33.72
C ALA A 185 19.50 43.76 32.69
N SER A 186 19.62 42.45 32.83
CA SER A 186 20.41 41.53 31.99
C SER A 186 19.47 40.60 31.20
N PRO A 187 19.92 40.08 30.05
CA PRO A 187 19.12 39.11 29.32
C PRO A 187 18.86 37.83 30.14
N VAL A 188 17.63 37.32 30.19
CA VAL A 188 17.25 36.15 31.00
C VAL A 188 17.91 34.89 30.43
N ALA A 189 18.70 34.20 31.24
CA ALA A 189 19.23 32.87 30.95
C ALA A 189 18.34 31.77 31.54
N TYR A 190 17.82 31.99 32.75
CA TYR A 190 16.94 31.08 33.48
C TYR A 190 15.80 31.86 34.13
N ALA A 191 14.57 31.34 34.08
CA ALA A 191 13.43 31.89 34.81
C ALA A 191 12.42 30.79 35.15
N ALA A 192 12.45 30.27 36.38
CA ALA A 192 11.62 29.14 36.79
C ALA A 192 10.79 29.44 38.04
N PHE A 193 9.54 29.00 38.04
CA PHE A 193 8.68 28.96 39.22
C PHE A 193 9.13 27.87 40.19
N SER A 194 8.99 28.14 41.48
CA SER A 194 9.01 27.08 42.49
C SER A 194 7.78 26.16 42.35
N PRO A 195 7.81 24.92 42.86
CA PRO A 195 6.68 23.99 42.72
C PRO A 195 5.31 24.50 43.19
N PRO A 196 5.17 25.27 44.30
CA PRO A 196 3.90 25.91 44.66
C PRO A 196 3.64 27.24 43.94
N ALA A 197 4.57 27.71 43.09
CA ALA A 197 4.56 29.00 42.39
C ALA A 197 4.52 30.23 43.31
N SER A 198 4.99 30.11 44.55
CA SER A 198 5.18 31.24 45.48
C SER A 198 6.46 32.02 45.21
N LEU A 199 7.48 31.38 44.63
CA LEU A 199 8.75 32.00 44.29
C LEU A 199 9.04 31.86 42.78
N ILE A 200 9.78 32.82 42.23
CA ILE A 200 10.39 32.73 40.90
C ILE A 200 11.90 32.92 41.08
N ALA A 201 12.71 32.03 40.51
CA ALA A 201 14.15 32.24 40.39
C ALA A 201 14.46 32.69 38.97
N SER A 202 15.08 33.85 38.82
CA SER A 202 15.58 34.35 37.54
C SER A 202 17.06 34.67 37.59
N CYS A 203 17.80 34.33 36.54
CA CYS A 203 19.21 34.65 36.40
C CYS A 203 19.49 35.13 34.97
N GLY A 204 20.30 36.18 34.83
CA GLY A 204 20.70 36.67 33.51
C GLY A 204 21.95 35.98 32.96
N VAL A 205 22.18 36.16 31.65
CA VAL A 205 23.38 35.63 30.98
C VAL A 205 24.63 36.30 31.58
N TYR A 206 25.57 35.49 32.07
CA TYR A 206 26.80 35.92 32.75
C TYR A 206 26.61 36.58 34.13
N ASP A 207 25.41 36.51 34.70
CA ASP A 207 25.18 37.05 36.04
C ASP A 207 25.75 36.15 37.14
N ARG A 208 26.12 36.80 38.24
CA ARG A 208 26.58 36.16 39.49
C ARG A 208 25.56 36.23 40.62
N PHE A 209 24.37 36.76 40.32
CA PHE A 209 23.30 36.94 41.27
C PHE A 209 22.05 36.23 40.74
N VAL A 210 21.52 35.30 41.51
CA VAL A 210 20.19 34.73 41.22
C VAL A 210 19.17 35.60 41.91
N LYS A 211 18.23 36.16 41.15
CA LYS A 211 17.15 36.99 41.68
C LYS A 211 15.96 36.10 42.04
N ILE A 212 15.58 36.10 43.31
CA ILE A 212 14.43 35.37 43.84
C ILE A 212 13.29 36.34 44.03
N TRP A 213 12.23 36.18 43.25
CA TRP A 213 11.01 36.96 43.36
C TRP A 213 10.03 36.23 44.27
N ARG A 214 9.49 36.90 45.28
CA ARG A 214 8.48 36.36 46.18
C ARG A 214 7.13 36.94 45.85
N ARG A 215 6.16 36.08 45.55
CA ARG A 215 4.79 36.49 45.27
C ARG A 215 4.11 36.95 46.55
N LEU A 216 3.59 38.18 46.54
CA LEU A 216 2.84 38.79 47.63
C LEU A 216 1.33 38.64 47.46
N SER A 217 0.86 38.67 46.21
CA SER A 217 -0.57 38.53 45.86
C SER A 217 -0.74 37.65 44.63
N TYR A 218 -1.66 36.69 44.71
CA TYR A 218 -2.02 35.86 43.56
C TYR A 218 -2.91 36.60 42.56
N GLU A 219 -3.84 37.43 43.04
CA GLU A 219 -4.79 38.15 42.19
C GLU A 219 -4.16 39.31 41.42
N GLU A 220 -3.24 40.04 42.05
CA GLU A 220 -2.65 41.26 41.48
C GLU A 220 -1.27 41.03 40.84
N GLY A 221 -0.71 39.82 40.96
CA GLY A 221 0.62 39.50 40.41
C GLY A 221 1.73 40.36 41.02
N LEU A 222 1.63 40.71 42.31
CA LEU A 222 2.63 41.52 43.00
C LEU A 222 3.79 40.65 43.48
N PHE A 223 5.02 41.11 43.21
CA PHE A 223 6.25 40.42 43.58
C PHE A 223 7.22 41.33 44.34
N ASP A 224 7.77 40.82 45.43
CA ASP A 224 8.98 41.33 46.08
C ASP A 224 10.22 40.58 45.54
N TYR A 225 11.45 41.03 45.78
CA TYR A 225 12.64 40.29 45.33
C TYR A 225 13.86 40.38 46.27
N THR A 226 14.68 39.34 46.25
CA THR A 226 15.99 39.27 46.90
C THR A 226 17.04 38.70 45.94
N TYR A 227 18.33 38.90 46.24
CA TYR A 227 19.44 38.36 45.42
C TYR A 227 20.24 37.33 46.20
N LEU A 228 20.54 36.19 45.57
CA LEU A 228 21.46 35.18 46.06
C LEU A 228 22.84 35.38 45.41
N PRO A 229 23.87 35.79 46.18
CA PRO A 229 25.20 36.07 45.64
C PRO A 229 26.01 34.79 45.39
N HIS A 230 26.72 34.75 44.26
CA HIS A 230 27.64 33.68 43.88
C HIS A 230 29.03 34.24 43.54
N PRO A 231 30.11 33.47 43.75
CA PRO A 231 31.48 33.95 43.48
C PRO A 231 31.79 34.09 41.98
N GLY A 232 31.13 33.29 41.15
CA GLY A 232 31.30 33.26 39.69
C GLY A 232 29.97 33.30 38.95
N VAL A 233 30.05 33.21 37.61
CA VAL A 233 28.86 33.16 36.75
C VAL A 233 28.04 31.91 37.09
N VAL A 234 26.74 32.10 37.25
CA VAL A 234 25.80 31.00 37.48
C VAL A 234 25.55 30.30 36.15
N THR A 235 25.81 29.00 36.10
CA THR A 235 25.70 28.18 34.89
C THR A 235 24.45 27.33 34.86
N HIS A 236 23.84 27.04 36.02
CA HIS A 236 22.63 26.23 36.13
C HIS A 236 21.80 26.65 37.33
N VAL A 237 20.47 26.66 37.17
CA VAL A 237 19.48 26.98 38.20
C VAL A 237 18.31 26.01 38.05
N GLU A 238 17.98 25.27 39.12
CA GLU A 238 16.90 24.27 39.08
C GLU A 238 16.20 24.16 40.43
N TRP A 239 14.87 24.25 40.42
CA TRP A 239 14.06 23.98 41.60
C TRP A 239 13.94 22.48 41.81
N ARG A 240 13.99 22.04 43.07
CA ARG A 240 13.66 20.66 43.42
C ARG A 240 12.21 20.37 43.01
N PRO A 241 11.94 19.31 42.23
CA PRO A 241 10.58 18.95 41.83
C PRO A 241 9.73 18.58 43.06
N PRO A 242 8.39 18.68 42.95
CA PRO A 242 7.49 18.34 44.04
C PRO A 242 7.55 16.85 44.38
N ASN A 243 7.39 16.52 45.66
CA ASN A 243 7.33 15.14 46.13
C ASN A 243 5.97 14.51 45.78
N ASP A 244 5.96 13.42 45.01
CA ASP A 244 4.73 12.78 44.55
C ASP A 244 3.88 12.23 45.72
N HIS A 245 4.51 11.76 46.80
CA HIS A 245 3.83 11.22 47.99
C HIS A 245 3.22 12.31 48.90
N SER A 246 3.67 13.55 48.77
CA SER A 246 3.12 14.69 49.55
C SER A 246 1.67 15.02 49.16
N ARG A 247 1.24 14.62 47.95
CA ARG A 247 -0.10 14.88 47.41
C ARG A 247 -1.18 13.95 47.95
N GLU A 248 -0.87 12.67 48.13
CA GLU A 248 -1.82 11.69 48.71
C GLU A 248 -2.17 12.04 50.17
N ARG A 249 -1.20 12.55 50.93
CA ARG A 249 -1.43 13.02 52.31
C ARG A 249 -2.37 14.22 52.40
N ARG A 250 -2.43 15.08 51.37
CA ARG A 250 -3.37 16.23 51.34
C ARG A 250 -4.84 15.81 51.19
N GLY A 251 -5.13 14.58 50.75
CA GLY A 251 -6.48 14.04 50.64
C GLY A 251 -7.11 13.57 51.96
N SER A 252 -6.29 13.33 53.00
CA SER A 252 -6.79 12.96 54.33
C SER A 252 -7.03 14.23 55.16
N GLY A 253 -8.30 14.59 55.41
CA GLY A 253 -8.69 15.84 56.07
C GLY A 253 -8.26 16.02 57.53
N ILE A 254 -7.32 15.22 58.06
CA ILE A 254 -6.91 15.22 59.47
C ILE A 254 -5.45 15.68 59.65
N SER A 255 -4.58 15.67 58.62
CA SER A 255 -3.16 16.05 58.74
C SER A 255 -2.79 17.45 58.20
N ALA A 256 -3.78 18.33 57.96
CA ALA A 256 -3.56 19.65 57.35
C ALA A 256 -2.94 20.71 58.28
N ARG A 257 -2.29 20.30 59.39
CA ARG A 257 -1.58 21.22 60.29
C ARG A 257 -0.09 20.88 60.32
N HIS A 258 0.72 21.70 59.64
CA HIS A 258 2.13 22.03 59.95
C HIS A 258 3.34 21.32 59.33
N GLU A 259 3.27 20.68 58.16
CA GLU A 259 4.48 20.32 57.41
C GLU A 259 4.37 20.72 55.92
N GLU A 260 4.56 22.01 55.65
CA GLU A 260 4.91 22.47 54.30
C GLU A 260 6.38 22.08 54.05
N ASP A 261 6.64 21.24 53.04
CA ASP A 261 7.99 20.94 52.58
C ASP A 261 8.68 22.24 52.15
N ALA A 262 9.92 22.46 52.64
CA ALA A 262 10.68 23.64 52.28
C ALA A 262 10.99 23.66 50.77
N GLU A 263 10.87 24.83 50.13
CA GLU A 263 11.23 24.99 48.72
C GLU A 263 12.76 24.99 48.61
N VAL A 264 13.30 24.20 47.67
CA VAL A 264 14.75 23.97 47.54
C VAL A 264 15.19 24.34 46.13
N LEU A 265 16.27 25.11 46.05
CA LEU A 265 16.86 25.57 44.79
C LEU A 265 18.30 25.08 44.69
N TYR A 266 18.62 24.40 43.60
CA TYR A 266 19.98 24.01 43.24
C TYR A 266 20.57 25.06 42.30
N THR A 267 21.80 25.48 42.57
CA THR A 267 22.55 26.42 41.74
C THR A 267 23.96 25.90 41.51
N MET A 268 24.49 26.09 40.32
CA MET A 268 25.87 25.74 39.96
C MET A 268 26.56 26.94 39.35
N CYS A 269 27.85 27.10 39.61
CA CYS A 269 28.64 28.21 39.07
C CYS A 269 29.92 27.70 38.40
N VAL A 270 30.60 28.60 37.67
CA VAL A 270 31.89 28.33 37.02
C VAL A 270 32.99 27.90 38.00
N ASP A 271 32.81 28.14 39.30
CA ASP A 271 33.72 27.64 40.35
C ASP A 271 33.68 26.11 40.52
N GLY A 272 32.71 25.42 39.90
CA GLY A 272 32.55 23.97 40.00
C GLY A 272 31.86 23.52 41.29
N VAL A 273 31.24 24.43 42.04
CA VAL A 273 30.54 24.11 43.30
C VAL A 273 29.04 24.20 43.12
N MET A 274 28.34 23.10 43.45
CA MET A 274 26.88 23.09 43.56
C MET A 274 26.46 23.60 44.94
N ARG A 275 25.49 24.52 44.97
CA ARG A 275 24.92 25.09 46.19
C ARG A 275 23.43 24.74 46.28
N VAL A 276 23.05 24.24 47.44
CA VAL A 276 21.67 23.89 47.79
C VAL A 276 21.12 24.99 48.69
N TRP A 277 20.15 25.75 48.19
CA TRP A 277 19.42 26.76 48.94
C TRP A 277 18.07 26.20 49.37
N ARG A 278 17.60 26.57 50.56
CA ARG A 278 16.25 26.20 51.02
C ARG A 278 15.53 27.40 51.60
N THR A 279 14.21 27.40 51.58
CA THR A 279 13.44 28.41 52.32
C THR A 279 13.70 28.28 53.82
N GLY A 280 13.82 29.44 54.46
CA GLY A 280 13.94 29.55 55.89
C GLY A 280 12.65 29.15 56.62
N GLY A 281 12.75 28.99 57.94
CA GLY A 281 11.55 28.90 58.77
C GLY A 281 10.76 30.22 58.77
N VAL A 282 9.53 30.22 59.28
CA VAL A 282 8.64 31.40 59.36
C VAL A 282 9.29 32.60 60.10
N HIS A 283 10.38 32.37 60.84
CA HIS A 283 11.13 33.38 61.59
C HIS A 283 12.46 33.81 60.96
N ASP A 284 12.83 33.26 59.79
CA ASP A 284 14.08 33.65 59.10
C ASP A 284 13.87 34.95 58.30
N VAL A 285 14.86 35.85 58.35
CA VAL A 285 14.81 37.16 57.67
C VAL A 285 15.06 37.03 56.17
N GLU A 286 15.87 36.05 55.77
CA GLU A 286 16.22 35.77 54.38
C GLU A 286 15.19 34.81 53.76
N ILE A 287 14.76 35.10 52.52
CA ILE A 287 13.79 34.26 51.79
C ILE A 287 14.33 32.85 51.57
N MET A 288 15.63 32.73 51.23
CA MET A 288 16.33 31.46 51.11
C MET A 288 17.68 31.51 51.81
N VAL A 289 18.06 30.40 52.44
CA VAL A 289 19.31 30.22 53.19
C VAL A 289 20.12 29.10 52.56
N LEU A 290 21.45 29.26 52.50
CA LEU A 290 22.36 28.20 52.03
C LEU A 290 22.35 27.01 53.00
N HIS A 291 21.98 25.83 52.49
CA HIS A 291 21.90 24.60 53.26
C HIS A 291 23.18 23.76 53.17
N ALA A 292 23.65 23.49 51.96
CA ALA A 292 24.82 22.66 51.71
C ALA A 292 25.55 23.12 50.44
N SER A 293 26.84 22.80 50.35
CA SER A 293 27.66 23.01 49.17
C SER A 293 28.46 21.75 48.84
N LEU A 294 28.46 21.33 47.58
CA LEU A 294 29.20 20.18 47.08
C LEU A 294 30.17 20.63 45.99
N ASP A 295 31.46 20.37 46.17
CA ASP A 295 32.47 20.62 45.15
C ASP A 295 32.50 19.48 44.13
N LEU A 296 32.05 19.76 42.92
CA LEU A 296 31.90 18.80 41.83
C LEU A 296 33.25 18.46 41.18
N VAL A 297 34.28 19.27 41.43
CA VAL A 297 35.63 19.03 40.88
C VAL A 297 36.33 17.99 41.73
N THR A 298 36.32 18.15 43.06
CA THR A 298 36.93 17.19 44.01
C THR A 298 36.10 15.92 44.19
N ALA A 299 34.79 15.95 43.86
CA ALA A 299 33.93 14.78 43.82
C ALA A 299 34.44 13.65 42.89
N ILE A 300 35.29 13.97 41.91
CA ILE A 300 35.95 13.00 41.01
C ILE A 300 37.47 13.13 41.15
N PRO A 301 38.09 12.45 42.14
CA PRO A 301 39.48 12.71 42.55
C PRO A 301 40.55 12.46 41.49
N GLN A 302 40.27 11.59 40.51
CA GLN A 302 41.24 11.19 39.47
C GLN A 302 41.04 11.92 38.14
N SER A 303 40.20 12.96 38.09
CA SER A 303 39.91 13.66 36.84
C SER A 303 41.07 14.57 36.40
N PRO A 304 41.41 14.62 35.10
CA PRO A 304 42.57 15.38 34.58
C PRO A 304 42.52 16.89 34.84
N SER A 305 41.35 17.45 35.15
CA SER A 305 41.19 18.85 35.60
C SER A 305 41.85 19.16 36.94
N LEU A 306 42.17 18.16 37.77
CA LEU A 306 42.96 18.35 39.00
C LEU A 306 44.47 18.35 38.72
N VAL A 307 44.91 17.80 37.59
CA VAL A 307 46.34 17.63 37.22
C VAL A 307 46.88 18.83 36.44
N MET A 308 46.02 19.65 35.82
CA MET A 308 46.42 20.91 35.16
C MET A 308 46.68 22.05 36.15
N ASN A 309 47.66 21.86 37.04
CA ASN A 309 48.24 22.93 37.84
C ASN A 309 49.65 23.23 37.31
N GLY A 310 49.76 24.25 36.45
CA GLY A 310 51.02 24.87 36.08
C GLY A 310 51.71 24.29 34.83
N GLY A 311 51.46 24.89 33.68
CA GLY A 311 52.19 24.64 32.43
C GLY A 311 51.37 25.13 31.23
N ASP A 312 52.02 25.90 30.35
CA ASP A 312 51.44 26.62 29.20
C ASP A 312 50.51 25.80 28.27
N ASP A 313 49.57 26.52 27.64
CA ASP A 313 48.80 26.22 26.41
C ASP A 313 47.37 25.61 26.41
N CYS A 314 46.64 25.49 27.53
CA CYS A 314 45.19 25.22 27.49
C CYS A 314 44.37 26.15 28.40
N ARG A 315 43.72 27.17 27.82
CA ARG A 315 42.96 28.22 28.54
C ARG A 315 41.58 27.79 29.08
N VAL A 316 41.13 26.55 28.87
CA VAL A 316 39.75 26.12 29.22
C VAL A 316 39.79 24.88 30.12
N LYS A 317 39.31 25.02 31.36
CA LYS A 317 39.06 23.88 32.26
C LYS A 317 37.95 23.01 31.64
N PRO A 318 38.08 21.67 31.62
CA PRO A 318 37.05 20.81 31.04
C PRO A 318 35.73 20.95 31.82
N PRO A 319 34.57 20.91 31.12
CA PRO A 319 33.27 21.12 31.74
C PRO A 319 32.94 20.03 32.78
N ARG A 320 32.11 20.41 33.75
CA ARG A 320 31.55 19.50 34.74
C ARG A 320 30.05 19.45 34.60
N PHE A 321 29.53 18.23 34.58
CA PHE A 321 28.10 17.99 34.46
C PHE A 321 27.60 17.40 35.77
N ALA A 322 26.41 17.81 36.18
CA ALA A 322 25.73 17.19 37.30
C ALA A 322 24.22 17.22 37.08
N PHE A 323 23.55 16.23 37.66
CA PHE A 323 22.10 16.20 37.75
C PHE A 323 21.70 15.58 39.09
N VAL A 324 20.49 15.90 39.55
CA VAL A 324 20.00 15.54 40.89
C VAL A 324 18.82 14.58 40.77
N ILE A 325 18.84 13.51 41.56
CA ILE A 325 17.72 12.62 41.77
C ILE A 325 17.13 12.94 43.15
N PRO A 326 15.91 13.49 43.20
CA PRO A 326 15.20 13.75 44.46
C PRO A 326 15.03 12.49 45.31
N ALA A 327 15.03 12.67 46.64
CA ALA A 327 14.91 11.58 47.61
C ALA A 327 13.69 10.67 47.41
N ASP A 328 12.52 11.23 47.09
CA ASP A 328 11.29 10.46 46.85
C ASP A 328 11.39 9.56 45.63
N ARG A 329 11.96 10.05 44.53
CA ARG A 329 12.19 9.24 43.32
C ARG A 329 13.26 8.17 43.54
N PHE A 330 14.35 8.54 44.21
CA PHE A 330 15.43 7.60 44.54
C PHE A 330 14.92 6.45 45.43
N THR A 331 14.19 6.78 46.51
CA THR A 331 13.63 5.77 47.42
C THR A 331 12.60 4.88 46.73
N ALA A 332 11.75 5.44 45.85
CA ALA A 332 10.82 4.65 45.03
C ALA A 332 11.56 3.67 44.11
N GLY A 333 12.62 4.11 43.43
CA GLY A 333 13.45 3.26 42.57
C GLY A 333 14.14 2.12 43.32
N VAL A 334 14.66 2.39 44.52
CA VAL A 334 15.25 1.36 45.39
C VAL A 334 14.19 0.38 45.91
N ALA A 335 12.99 0.86 46.21
CA ALA A 335 11.88 0.01 46.64
C ALA A 335 11.41 -0.92 45.50
N ALA A 336 11.34 -0.41 44.27
CA ALA A 336 11.03 -1.21 43.07
C ALA A 336 12.10 -2.28 42.82
N ALA A 337 13.39 -1.91 42.90
CA ALA A 337 14.50 -2.86 42.75
C ALA A 337 14.46 -3.97 43.82
N THR A 338 14.06 -3.62 45.05
CA THR A 338 13.87 -4.58 46.15
C THR A 338 12.71 -5.56 45.90
N GLY A 339 11.71 -5.14 45.13
CA GLY A 339 10.55 -5.96 44.78
C GLY A 339 10.85 -7.04 43.73
N ARG A 340 12.01 -7.01 43.06
CA ARG A 340 12.42 -8.06 42.11
C ARG A 340 12.66 -9.39 42.84
N ASP A 341 12.09 -10.47 42.31
CA ASP A 341 12.19 -11.81 42.89
C ASP A 341 13.53 -12.47 42.49
N LEU A 342 14.58 -12.26 43.30
CA LEU A 342 15.96 -12.69 43.01
C LEU A 342 16.23 -14.20 43.24
N GLY A 343 15.18 -15.04 43.30
CA GLY A 343 15.32 -16.48 43.49
C GLY A 343 16.07 -16.87 44.77
N GLY A 344 15.92 -16.08 45.84
CA GLY A 344 16.54 -16.33 47.15
C GLY A 344 18.00 -15.89 47.31
N LYS A 345 18.61 -15.23 46.31
CA LYS A 345 19.97 -14.66 46.43
C LYS A 345 19.91 -13.27 47.08
N ILE A 346 20.72 -13.03 48.10
CA ILE A 346 20.88 -11.73 48.75
C ILE A 346 21.89 -10.90 47.96
N SER A 347 21.50 -9.71 47.50
CA SER A 347 22.43 -8.75 46.90
C SER A 347 22.94 -7.75 47.94
N HIS A 348 24.25 -7.72 48.16
CA HIS A 348 24.90 -6.75 49.06
C HIS A 348 24.79 -5.31 48.56
N SER A 349 24.77 -5.09 47.24
CA SER A 349 24.57 -3.75 46.67
C SER A 349 23.19 -3.21 47.03
N LEU A 350 22.16 -4.06 46.96
CA LEU A 350 20.78 -3.68 47.25
C LEU A 350 20.56 -3.42 48.75
N GLU A 351 21.19 -4.19 49.65
CA GLU A 351 21.20 -3.91 51.09
C GLU A 351 21.83 -2.55 51.42
N HIS A 352 22.96 -2.23 50.78
CA HIS A 352 23.61 -0.93 50.91
C HIS A 352 22.69 0.20 50.42
N LEU A 353 22.00 0.01 49.30
CA LEU A 353 21.04 0.99 48.78
C LEU A 353 19.82 1.18 49.69
N LYS A 354 19.36 0.12 50.37
CA LYS A 354 18.30 0.23 51.40
C LYS A 354 18.74 1.10 52.58
N GLU A 355 19.98 0.92 53.03
CA GLU A 355 20.56 1.75 54.10
C GLU A 355 20.63 3.22 53.67
N ILE A 356 21.09 3.50 52.45
CA ILE A 356 21.14 4.86 51.89
C ILE A 356 19.72 5.43 51.75
N ALA A 357 18.79 4.67 51.18
CA ALA A 357 17.39 5.08 50.99
C ALA A 357 16.70 5.43 52.33
N SER A 358 17.04 4.73 53.42
CA SER A 358 16.51 5.03 54.76
C SER A 358 16.86 6.42 55.27
N GLN A 359 17.91 7.04 54.74
CA GLN A 359 18.34 8.40 55.08
C GLN A 359 17.61 9.49 54.28
N SER A 360 16.75 9.11 53.32
CA SER A 360 16.05 10.01 52.39
C SER A 360 16.94 11.08 51.74
N PRO A 361 18.07 10.70 51.10
CA PRO A 361 18.99 11.69 50.54
C PRO A 361 18.53 12.19 49.17
N ASP A 362 18.76 13.47 48.86
CA ASP A 362 18.82 13.88 47.47
C ASP A 362 20.17 13.44 46.91
N VAL A 363 20.14 12.67 45.82
CA VAL A 363 21.34 12.07 45.23
C VAL A 363 21.83 12.93 44.08
N VAL A 364 23.06 13.42 44.17
CA VAL A 364 23.73 14.24 43.17
C VAL A 364 24.70 13.37 42.40
N ILE A 365 24.52 13.28 41.08
CA ILE A 365 25.41 12.56 40.20
C ILE A 365 26.29 13.56 39.48
N THR A 366 27.60 13.34 39.55
CA THR A 366 28.63 14.19 38.95
C THR A 366 29.35 13.43 37.85
N LEU A 367 29.61 14.10 36.73
CA LEU A 367 30.22 13.52 35.53
C LEU A 367 31.31 14.47 34.99
N ASP A 368 32.41 13.88 34.50
CA ASP A 368 33.51 14.62 33.86
C ASP A 368 33.42 14.67 32.32
N GLY A 369 32.41 14.02 31.73
CA GLY A 369 32.23 13.90 30.28
C GLY A 369 33.19 12.91 29.59
N GLN A 370 34.17 12.35 30.30
CA GLN A 370 35.17 11.42 29.76
C GLN A 370 34.93 9.97 30.23
N GLY A 371 33.74 9.67 30.74
CA GLY A 371 33.36 8.35 31.22
C GLY A 371 33.69 8.09 32.69
N ARG A 372 33.86 9.13 33.52
CA ARG A 372 33.94 8.98 34.98
C ARG A 372 32.74 9.63 35.67
N MET A 373 32.26 8.97 36.72
CA MET A 373 31.14 9.43 37.52
C MET A 373 31.37 9.30 39.01
N SER A 374 30.72 10.14 39.80
CA SER A 374 30.59 9.95 41.24
C SER A 374 29.20 10.40 41.73
N ALA A 375 28.57 9.58 42.57
CA ALA A 375 27.26 9.81 43.17
C ALA A 375 27.41 10.15 44.66
N TRP A 376 26.75 11.22 45.09
CA TRP A 376 26.82 11.76 46.45
C TRP A 376 25.41 11.98 47.00
N GLY A 377 25.16 11.62 48.25
CA GLY A 377 23.90 11.88 48.95
C GLY A 377 23.97 13.13 49.81
N ILE A 378 22.92 13.95 49.80
CA ILE A 378 22.75 15.07 50.72
C ILE A 378 21.54 14.81 51.61
N GLN A 379 21.78 14.70 52.92
CA GLN A 379 20.75 14.36 53.90
C GLN A 379 19.98 15.60 54.38
N SER A 380 18.75 15.39 54.88
CA SER A 380 17.97 16.38 55.64
C SER A 380 17.51 17.64 54.88
N ILE A 381 17.43 17.56 53.55
CA ILE A 381 16.84 18.60 52.71
C ILE A 381 15.31 18.55 52.87
N GLY A 382 14.79 19.25 53.90
CA GLY A 382 13.34 19.40 54.16
C GLY A 382 12.89 19.18 55.61
N HIS A 383 13.73 18.62 56.49
CA HIS A 383 13.35 18.46 57.91
C HIS A 383 13.61 19.74 58.72
N LYS A 384 12.61 20.19 59.50
CA LYS A 384 12.77 21.31 60.45
C LYS A 384 13.83 20.94 61.50
N ARG A 385 14.85 21.79 61.66
CA ARG A 385 15.93 21.60 62.66
C ARG A 385 15.35 21.24 64.03
N ARG A 386 15.86 20.16 64.65
CA ARG A 386 15.96 20.09 66.11
C ARG A 386 17.26 20.76 66.52
N SER A 387 17.20 21.61 67.55
CA SER A 387 18.29 22.48 68.01
C SER A 387 19.53 21.73 68.56
N GLU A 388 19.56 20.40 68.59
CA GLU A 388 20.56 19.60 69.32
C GLU A 388 21.25 18.49 68.50
N ALA A 389 21.08 18.43 67.18
CA ALA A 389 21.80 17.44 66.33
C ALA A 389 23.18 18.00 65.86
N PRO A 390 24.25 17.18 65.86
CA PRO A 390 25.59 17.62 65.45
C PRO A 390 25.65 18.05 63.98
N ALA A 391 26.58 18.95 63.69
CA ALA A 391 26.75 19.71 62.45
C ALA A 391 27.22 18.91 61.21
N SER A 392 26.87 17.63 61.03
CA SER A 392 27.23 16.90 59.81
C SER A 392 26.26 17.25 58.67
N THR A 393 26.35 18.49 58.19
CA THR A 393 25.72 18.99 56.96
C THR A 393 26.50 18.54 55.71
N GLN A 394 27.21 17.42 55.83
CA GLN A 394 28.18 16.96 54.83
C GLN A 394 27.52 16.00 53.86
N ALA A 395 27.76 16.23 52.57
CA ALA A 395 27.45 15.25 51.54
C ALA A 395 28.25 13.96 51.83
N PHE A 396 27.61 12.81 51.65
CA PHE A 396 28.26 11.51 51.81
C PHE A 396 28.38 10.81 50.46
N HIS A 397 29.44 10.03 50.28
CA HIS A 397 29.69 9.32 49.03
C HIS A 397 28.82 8.07 48.93
N ILE A 398 28.22 7.83 47.76
CA ILE A 398 27.42 6.63 47.46
C ILE A 398 28.22 5.68 46.58
N ALA A 399 28.60 6.12 45.38
CA ALA A 399 29.27 5.27 44.40
C ALA A 399 30.20 6.08 43.49
N HIS A 400 31.25 5.42 43.01
CA HIS A 400 32.18 5.96 42.02
C HIS A 400 32.40 4.93 40.93
N ALA A 401 32.52 5.38 39.68
CA ALA A 401 32.81 4.50 38.56
C ALA A 401 33.70 5.17 37.51
N GLU A 402 34.58 4.36 36.93
CA GLU A 402 35.40 4.71 35.78
C GLU A 402 35.05 3.80 34.61
N GLY A 403 35.27 4.29 33.38
CA GLY A 403 34.98 3.52 32.17
C GLY A 403 33.49 3.47 31.80
N LEU A 404 32.72 4.48 32.21
CA LEU A 404 31.33 4.65 31.76
C LEU A 404 31.32 4.85 30.23
N ARG A 405 30.36 4.19 29.55
CA ARG A 405 30.18 4.31 28.09
C ARG A 405 29.72 5.71 27.67
N LEU A 406 28.98 6.40 28.55
CA LEU A 406 28.55 7.77 28.35
C LEU A 406 29.75 8.71 28.28
N ARG A 407 29.99 9.29 27.10
CA ARG A 407 31.04 10.27 26.83
C ARG A 407 30.47 11.46 26.07
N ILE A 408 30.92 12.66 26.42
CA ILE A 408 30.52 13.91 25.76
C ILE A 408 31.75 14.42 25.00
N PRO A 409 31.62 14.81 23.71
CA PRO A 409 32.72 15.36 22.92
C PRO A 409 33.39 16.56 23.62
N GLY A 410 34.72 16.64 23.53
CA GLY A 410 35.57 17.53 24.36
C GLY A 410 35.37 19.05 24.21
N HIS A 411 34.39 19.51 23.44
CA HIS A 411 34.16 20.93 23.12
C HIS A 411 32.67 21.34 23.18
N THR A 412 31.78 20.46 23.63
CA THR A 412 30.33 20.70 23.61
C THR A 412 29.76 20.72 25.01
N ASN A 413 28.69 21.51 25.20
CA ASN A 413 27.90 21.49 26.43
C ASN A 413 26.76 20.48 26.27
N ALA A 414 26.22 20.00 27.39
CA ALA A 414 25.14 19.02 27.39
C ALA A 414 24.11 19.32 28.48
N ARG A 415 22.84 19.03 28.18
CA ARG A 415 21.71 19.08 29.11
C ARG A 415 21.24 17.67 29.44
N PHE A 416 21.02 17.41 30.72
CA PHE A 416 20.55 16.12 31.23
C PHE A 416 19.08 16.21 31.62
N VAL A 417 18.32 15.19 31.25
CA VAL A 417 16.95 14.96 31.71
C VAL A 417 16.85 13.51 32.17
N GLN A 418 16.53 13.31 33.43
CA GLN A 418 16.56 12.01 34.10
C GLN A 418 15.24 11.70 34.80
N TRP A 419 14.87 10.43 34.80
CA TRP A 419 13.77 9.92 35.61
C TRP A 419 14.03 8.46 36.00
N LEU A 420 13.32 8.03 37.03
CA LEU A 420 13.25 6.65 37.49
C LEU A 420 11.85 6.15 37.18
N GLU A 421 11.77 5.02 36.51
CA GLU A 421 10.51 4.35 36.21
C GLU A 421 10.70 2.88 36.58
N ASP A 422 9.92 2.46 37.58
CA ASP A 422 10.17 1.27 38.38
C ASP A 422 11.60 1.27 38.94
N ASP A 423 12.46 0.38 38.45
CA ASP A 423 13.85 0.21 38.90
C ASP A 423 14.89 0.47 37.80
N MET A 424 14.47 1.10 36.71
CA MET A 424 15.32 1.56 35.63
C MET A 424 15.57 3.05 35.76
N LEU A 425 16.84 3.44 35.77
CA LEU A 425 17.28 4.82 35.61
C LEU A 425 17.39 5.12 34.12
N ARG A 426 16.63 6.11 33.67
CA ARG A 426 16.66 6.60 32.29
C ARG A 426 17.26 8.00 32.25
N ILE A 427 18.19 8.21 31.33
CA ILE A 427 18.91 9.47 31.17
C ILE A 427 18.90 9.85 29.69
N LEU A 428 18.33 11.02 29.42
CA LEU A 428 18.47 11.71 28.15
C LEU A 428 19.60 12.72 28.26
N VAL A 429 20.53 12.67 27.31
CA VAL A 429 21.62 13.63 27.20
C VAL A 429 21.49 14.35 25.88
N HIS A 430 21.11 15.62 25.92
CA HIS A 430 21.12 16.51 24.77
C HIS A 430 22.49 17.18 24.68
N SER A 431 23.29 16.74 23.73
CA SER A 431 24.58 17.33 23.40
C SER A 431 24.36 18.43 22.36
N PHE A 432 24.97 19.60 22.58
CA PHE A 432 24.78 20.77 21.70
C PHE A 432 25.55 20.67 20.37
N ASP A 433 26.04 19.48 20.01
CA ASP A 433 26.50 19.11 18.67
C ASP A 433 25.34 18.67 17.75
N GLY A 434 24.12 18.63 18.26
CA GLY A 434 22.94 18.20 17.51
C GLY A 434 22.66 16.72 17.66
N SER A 435 22.88 16.15 18.86
CA SER A 435 22.52 14.77 19.18
C SER A 435 21.79 14.68 20.52
N ILE A 436 20.79 13.79 20.60
CA ILE A 436 20.21 13.34 21.87
C ILE A 436 20.49 11.85 22.01
N THR A 437 21.15 11.46 23.09
CA THR A 437 21.40 10.04 23.40
C THR A 437 20.50 9.58 24.54
N TRP A 438 19.87 8.41 24.37
CA TRP A 438 19.02 7.75 25.36
C TRP A 438 19.80 6.64 26.05
N TRP A 439 19.98 6.77 27.36
CA TRP A 439 20.70 5.81 28.19
C TRP A 439 19.77 5.18 29.22
N GLU A 440 19.92 3.87 29.42
CA GLU A 440 19.20 3.11 30.44
C GLU A 440 20.18 2.34 31.32
N GLY A 441 19.84 2.15 32.60
CA GLY A 441 20.57 1.29 33.50
C GLY A 441 19.77 0.93 34.75
N ASP A 442 19.96 -0.28 35.27
CA ASP A 442 19.35 -0.71 36.52
C ASP A 442 19.85 0.14 37.70
N VAL A 443 18.95 0.53 38.61
CA VAL A 443 19.29 1.29 39.82
C VAL A 443 20.35 0.57 40.66
N GLU A 444 20.24 -0.76 40.80
CA GLU A 444 21.19 -1.56 41.57
C GLU A 444 22.60 -1.51 40.97
N THR A 445 22.72 -1.77 39.67
CA THR A 445 24.01 -1.79 38.96
C THR A 445 24.61 -0.38 38.89
N PHE A 446 23.79 0.63 38.62
CA PHE A 446 24.22 2.02 38.48
C PHE A 446 24.79 2.60 39.78
N PHE A 447 24.23 2.27 40.94
CA PHE A 447 24.72 2.73 42.25
C PHE A 447 25.56 1.70 43.01
N SER A 448 25.90 0.56 42.40
CA SER A 448 26.77 -0.42 43.06
C SER A 448 28.15 0.18 43.36
N PRO A 449 28.73 0.01 44.55
CA PRO A 449 30.11 0.42 44.80
C PRO A 449 31.15 -0.43 44.04
N ALA A 450 30.80 -1.66 43.65
CA ALA A 450 31.71 -2.62 43.02
C ALA A 450 31.44 -2.86 41.51
N GLY A 451 30.37 -2.28 40.96
CA GLY A 451 29.99 -2.47 39.56
C GLY A 451 30.99 -1.87 38.56
N ALA A 452 31.32 -2.60 37.50
CA ALA A 452 32.13 -2.10 36.40
C ALA A 452 31.41 -0.94 35.69
N GLY A 453 32.13 0.14 35.34
CA GLY A 453 31.51 1.32 34.72
C GLY A 453 30.83 1.03 33.37
N ALA A 454 31.33 0.05 32.61
CA ALA A 454 30.79 -0.31 31.30
C ALA A 454 29.39 -0.95 31.35
N ASP A 455 28.98 -1.48 32.51
CA ASP A 455 27.73 -2.21 32.71
C ASP A 455 26.66 -1.35 33.41
N ARG A 456 27.01 -0.10 33.81
CA ARG A 456 26.09 0.79 34.54
C ARG A 456 25.06 1.48 33.65
N LEU A 457 25.41 1.74 32.39
CA LEU A 457 24.54 2.40 31.43
C LEU A 457 24.74 1.78 30.04
N GLU A 458 23.62 1.53 29.37
CA GLU A 458 23.54 1.08 27.99
C GLU A 458 22.94 2.19 27.12
N LEU A 459 23.51 2.39 25.93
CA LEU A 459 22.97 3.31 24.92
C LEU A 459 21.89 2.58 24.13
N VAL A 460 20.63 3.01 24.28
CA VAL A 460 19.48 2.36 23.63
C VAL A 460 19.17 2.96 22.26
N SER A 461 19.26 4.29 22.15
CA SER A 461 19.04 5.01 20.90
C SER A 461 19.80 6.33 20.86
N GLU A 462 20.18 6.72 19.65
CA GLU A 462 20.72 8.04 19.34
C GLU A 462 19.76 8.75 18.37
N TRP A 463 19.31 9.94 18.75
CA TRP A 463 18.46 10.78 17.93
C TRP A 463 19.31 11.88 17.29
N VAL A 464 19.53 11.70 16.00
CA VAL A 464 20.28 12.58 15.10
C VAL A 464 19.52 12.69 13.78
N GLY A 465 19.86 13.68 12.95
CA GLY A 465 19.23 13.86 11.65
C GLY A 465 19.54 15.22 11.05
N HIS A 466 18.59 15.73 10.27
CA HIS A 466 18.61 17.09 9.72
C HIS A 466 17.74 18.03 10.56
N GLY A 467 18.04 19.33 10.53
CA GLY A 467 17.23 20.36 11.19
C GLY A 467 16.03 20.81 10.36
N SER A 468 16.09 20.65 9.04
CA SER A 468 15.04 21.04 8.09
C SER A 468 14.46 19.82 7.36
N LYS A 469 13.53 20.04 6.43
CA LYS A 469 12.84 18.96 5.71
C LYS A 469 13.83 18.21 4.80
N ILE A 470 13.77 16.88 4.80
CA ILE A 470 14.55 16.03 3.90
C ILE A 470 13.86 16.04 2.54
N ASP A 471 14.60 16.42 1.50
CA ASP A 471 14.09 16.53 0.13
C ASP A 471 14.32 15.24 -0.66
N ALA A 472 15.43 14.54 -0.40
CA ALA A 472 15.77 13.31 -1.12
C ALA A 472 16.50 12.29 -0.23
N LEU A 473 16.27 11.01 -0.54
CA LEU A 473 17.02 9.86 -0.04
C LEU A 473 17.64 9.13 -1.23
N LEU A 474 18.95 8.98 -1.23
CA LEU A 474 19.71 8.36 -2.32
C LEU A 474 20.55 7.20 -1.76
N ARG A 475 20.60 6.10 -2.50
CA ARG A 475 21.51 4.99 -2.21
C ARG A 475 22.83 5.22 -2.94
N THR A 476 23.95 5.06 -2.24
CA THR A 476 25.29 5.24 -2.84
C THR A 476 25.71 3.98 -3.61
N THR A 477 26.62 4.12 -4.60
CA THR A 477 27.11 3.01 -5.45
C THR A 477 27.75 1.85 -4.67
N ASP A 478 28.26 2.11 -3.47
CA ASP A 478 28.88 1.09 -2.60
C ASP A 478 27.85 0.24 -1.85
N GLU A 479 26.56 0.42 -2.16
CA GLU A 479 25.40 -0.30 -1.65
C GLU A 479 25.14 -0.22 -0.14
N THR A 480 26.12 0.10 0.71
CA THR A 480 26.02 0.08 2.19
C THR A 480 25.64 1.43 2.81
N LEU A 481 25.72 2.51 2.02
CA LEU A 481 25.51 3.89 2.48
C LEU A 481 24.20 4.47 1.93
N LEU A 482 23.38 5.00 2.82
CA LEU A 482 22.22 5.84 2.49
C LEU A 482 22.61 7.31 2.66
N ARG A 483 22.33 8.15 1.68
CA ARG A 483 22.56 9.60 1.73
C ARG A 483 21.23 10.33 1.83
N SER A 484 21.07 11.19 2.82
CA SER A 484 19.90 12.09 2.94
C SER A 484 20.30 13.53 2.64
N ILE A 485 19.46 14.23 1.87
CA ILE A 485 19.70 15.61 1.44
C ILE A 485 18.60 16.51 1.99
N SER A 486 19.00 17.63 2.58
CA SER A 486 18.11 18.65 3.16
C SER A 486 18.75 20.02 3.02
N ASP A 487 18.06 20.99 2.38
CA ASP A 487 18.57 22.35 2.11
C ASP A 487 20.00 22.37 1.52
N GLY A 488 20.29 21.45 0.58
CA GLY A 488 21.59 21.32 -0.08
C GLY A 488 22.73 20.77 0.81
N LYS A 489 22.44 20.36 2.06
CA LYS A 489 23.36 19.63 2.94
C LYS A 489 23.08 18.13 2.83
N SER A 490 24.13 17.35 2.64
CA SER A 490 24.06 15.89 2.65
C SER A 490 24.55 15.31 3.98
N GLN A 491 23.89 14.24 4.44
CA GLN A 491 24.34 13.39 5.54
C GLN A 491 24.34 11.94 5.08
N ASP A 492 25.43 11.25 5.38
CA ASP A 492 25.62 9.85 5.03
C ASP A 492 25.36 8.95 6.24
N TRP A 493 24.64 7.87 6.00
CA TRP A 493 24.17 6.90 6.99
C TRP A 493 24.73 5.52 6.65
N GLU A 494 25.42 4.92 7.61
CA GLU A 494 25.93 3.56 7.55
C GLU A 494 24.93 2.61 8.17
N LEU A 495 24.57 1.55 7.44
CA LEU A 495 23.79 0.44 7.99
C LEU A 495 24.69 -0.45 8.85
N ALA A 496 24.48 -0.43 10.16
CA ALA A 496 25.18 -1.29 11.10
C ALA A 496 24.69 -2.74 10.98
N ALA A 497 25.48 -3.68 11.54
CA ALA A 497 25.19 -5.12 11.47
C ALA A 497 23.89 -5.52 12.19
N ASP A 498 23.37 -4.66 13.07
CA ASP A 498 22.09 -4.81 13.77
C ASP A 498 20.88 -4.30 12.96
N GLY A 499 21.10 -3.86 11.71
CA GLY A 499 20.06 -3.32 10.82
C GLY A 499 19.70 -1.86 11.10
N ARG A 500 20.40 -1.18 12.02
CA ARG A 500 20.14 0.23 12.37
C ARG A 500 21.04 1.17 11.58
N LEU A 501 20.50 2.31 11.19
CA LEU A 501 21.24 3.39 10.56
C LEU A 501 22.00 4.18 11.61
N THR A 502 23.30 4.35 11.39
CA THR A 502 24.19 5.18 12.20
C THR A 502 24.79 6.28 11.33
N ARG A 503 25.04 7.46 11.90
CA ARG A 503 25.63 8.57 11.15
C ARG A 503 27.09 8.27 10.84
N SER A 504 27.47 8.33 9.56
CA SER A 504 28.86 8.11 9.16
C SER A 504 29.78 9.25 9.63
N SER A 505 31.03 8.88 9.93
CA SER A 505 32.08 9.84 10.29
C SER A 505 32.66 10.59 9.07
N THR A 506 32.40 10.11 7.85
CA THR A 506 32.90 10.75 6.62
C THR A 506 31.96 11.87 6.15
N GLY A 507 32.27 13.10 6.58
CA GLY A 507 32.02 14.37 5.88
C GLY A 507 30.60 14.72 5.43
N THR A 508 30.00 15.73 6.08
CA THR A 508 28.89 16.50 5.50
C THR A 508 29.36 17.23 4.23
N GLY A 509 28.96 16.76 3.05
CA GLY A 509 29.27 17.39 1.77
C GLY A 509 28.16 18.34 1.29
N LYS A 510 28.51 19.32 0.46
CA LYS A 510 27.54 19.91 -0.48
C LYS A 510 27.32 18.89 -1.58
N ALA A 511 26.11 18.35 -1.68
CA ALA A 511 25.76 17.40 -2.73
C ALA A 511 24.97 18.15 -3.82
N GLU A 512 25.42 18.03 -5.07
CA GLU A 512 24.57 18.32 -6.23
C GLU A 512 23.60 17.13 -6.39
N VAL A 513 22.31 17.44 -6.61
CA VAL A 513 21.33 16.43 -7.01
C VAL A 513 21.72 16.00 -8.41
N VAL A 514 22.34 14.83 -8.54
CA VAL A 514 22.54 14.21 -9.84
C VAL A 514 21.18 13.64 -10.24
N ASP A 515 20.54 14.25 -11.23
CA ASP A 515 19.35 13.67 -11.86
C ASP A 515 19.71 12.26 -12.36
N GLU A 516 18.95 11.26 -11.89
CA GLU A 516 19.07 9.89 -12.44
C GLU A 516 18.84 10.00 -13.96
N GLU A 517 19.85 9.63 -14.76
CA GLU A 517 19.73 9.59 -16.21
C GLU A 517 18.48 8.78 -16.59
N GLN A 518 17.54 9.42 -17.30
CA GLN A 518 16.38 8.73 -17.86
C GLN A 518 16.89 7.62 -18.79
N PRO A 519 16.60 6.34 -18.52
CA PRO A 519 17.06 5.28 -19.39
C PRO A 519 16.26 5.30 -20.69
N ASP A 520 16.96 5.18 -21.82
CA ASP A 520 16.36 4.96 -23.14
C ASP A 520 15.38 3.76 -23.06
N THR A 521 14.08 4.04 -23.14
CA THR A 521 13.06 2.99 -23.19
C THR A 521 12.98 2.44 -24.63
N PRO A 522 13.04 1.11 -24.83
CA PRO A 522 12.94 0.53 -26.17
C PRO A 522 11.49 0.45 -26.70
N PHE A 523 10.54 1.21 -26.15
CA PHE A 523 9.11 1.07 -26.43
C PHE A 523 8.49 2.38 -26.96
N GLU A 524 8.22 2.43 -28.26
CA GLU A 524 7.68 3.60 -28.99
C GLU A 524 6.15 3.80 -28.87
N SER A 525 5.44 3.24 -27.87
CA SER A 525 3.96 3.20 -27.96
C SER A 525 3.13 3.31 -26.68
N VAL A 526 3.65 3.89 -25.60
CA VAL A 526 2.78 4.43 -24.55
C VAL A 526 3.17 5.89 -24.42
N ASN A 527 2.20 6.79 -24.61
CA ASN A 527 2.34 8.25 -24.61
C ASN A 527 3.56 8.72 -23.80
N ASP A 528 4.32 9.66 -24.36
CA ASP A 528 5.41 10.40 -23.72
C ASP A 528 4.96 11.22 -22.47
N ASP A 529 3.80 10.90 -21.88
CA ASP A 529 3.17 11.52 -20.72
C ASP A 529 3.35 10.66 -19.44
N TYR A 530 4.56 10.17 -19.16
CA TYR A 530 4.90 9.57 -17.86
C TYR A 530 5.97 10.39 -17.14
N ASP A 531 5.62 10.92 -15.98
CA ASP A 531 6.47 11.83 -15.21
C ASP A 531 7.28 11.11 -14.10
N LEU A 532 6.86 9.91 -13.68
CA LEU A 532 7.56 9.09 -12.68
C LEU A 532 7.80 7.67 -13.21
N SER A 533 9.07 7.25 -13.21
CA SER A 533 9.48 5.89 -13.56
C SER A 533 10.52 5.35 -12.57
N ALA A 534 10.52 4.03 -12.39
CA ALA A 534 11.53 3.33 -11.62
C ALA A 534 11.84 2.00 -12.27
N ASN A 535 13.13 1.72 -12.45
CA ASN A 535 13.57 0.57 -13.23
C ASN A 535 14.64 -0.21 -12.46
N ASN A 536 14.63 -1.52 -12.62
CA ASN A 536 15.77 -2.38 -12.34
C ASN A 536 16.08 -3.21 -13.60
N ASP A 537 17.01 -4.16 -13.53
CA ASP A 537 17.43 -4.96 -14.70
C ASP A 537 16.30 -5.78 -15.32
N GLU A 538 15.30 -6.21 -14.53
CA GLU A 538 14.24 -7.12 -14.97
C GLU A 538 12.87 -6.44 -15.13
N VAL A 539 12.60 -5.36 -14.40
CA VAL A 539 11.26 -4.77 -14.20
C VAL A 539 11.33 -3.25 -14.32
N ALA A 540 10.32 -2.67 -14.94
CA ALA A 540 10.07 -1.24 -15.01
C ALA A 540 8.69 -0.92 -14.43
N ALA A 541 8.58 0.13 -13.62
CA ALA A 541 7.34 0.59 -13.02
C ALA A 541 7.11 2.06 -13.37
N PHE A 542 5.88 2.39 -13.77
CA PHE A 542 5.49 3.73 -14.20
C PHE A 542 4.22 4.17 -13.48
N ALA A 543 4.14 5.47 -13.18
CA ALA A 543 2.90 6.10 -12.76
C ALA A 543 2.26 6.84 -13.96
N MET A 544 1.03 6.47 -14.30
CA MET A 544 0.25 7.00 -15.42
C MET A 544 -1.06 7.63 -14.90
N ASP A 545 -1.83 8.25 -15.79
CA ASP A 545 -3.16 8.82 -15.51
C ASP A 545 -3.16 9.80 -14.31
N ASP A 546 -2.50 10.96 -14.48
CA ASP A 546 -2.32 11.98 -13.43
C ASP A 546 -1.74 11.41 -12.11
N PHE A 547 -0.80 10.47 -12.24
CA PHE A 547 -0.14 9.73 -11.16
C PHE A 547 -1.07 8.86 -10.32
N ARG A 548 -2.22 8.44 -10.83
CA ARG A 548 -3.15 7.58 -10.06
C ARG A 548 -3.06 6.13 -10.44
N GLU A 549 -2.46 5.80 -11.57
CA GLU A 549 -2.34 4.42 -12.03
C GLU A 549 -0.89 3.96 -11.98
N LEU A 550 -0.66 2.80 -11.34
CA LEU A 550 0.64 2.12 -11.38
C LEU A 550 0.59 1.03 -12.45
N VAL A 551 1.57 1.04 -13.35
CA VAL A 551 1.78 -0.03 -14.33
C VAL A 551 3.17 -0.60 -14.18
N VAL A 552 3.26 -1.92 -14.03
CA VAL A 552 4.53 -2.65 -13.89
C VAL A 552 4.75 -3.56 -15.09
N TYR A 553 5.91 -3.42 -15.72
CA TYR A 553 6.33 -4.11 -16.93
C TYR A 553 7.51 -5.04 -16.66
N ASP A 554 7.49 -6.22 -17.27
CA ASP A 554 8.66 -7.09 -17.41
C ASP A 554 9.53 -6.58 -18.58
N ARG A 555 10.77 -6.18 -18.32
CA ARG A 555 11.72 -5.70 -19.33
C ARG A 555 12.27 -6.83 -20.21
N VAL A 556 12.26 -8.06 -19.72
CA VAL A 556 12.80 -9.22 -20.45
C VAL A 556 11.82 -9.68 -21.53
N GLU A 557 10.55 -9.82 -21.16
CA GLU A 557 9.52 -10.35 -22.07
C GLU A 557 8.61 -9.27 -22.69
N GLY A 558 8.57 -8.07 -22.10
CA GLY A 558 7.72 -6.97 -22.52
C GLY A 558 6.24 -7.14 -22.16
N TYR A 559 5.94 -7.83 -21.05
CA TYR A 559 4.56 -7.99 -20.57
C TYR A 559 4.20 -6.92 -19.54
N VAL A 560 2.97 -6.42 -19.61
CA VAL A 560 2.32 -5.75 -18.48
C VAL A 560 1.98 -6.82 -17.44
N GLU A 561 2.64 -6.79 -16.29
CA GLU A 561 2.43 -7.77 -15.21
C GLU A 561 1.42 -7.31 -14.16
N HIS A 562 1.34 -5.99 -13.91
CA HIS A 562 0.45 -5.40 -12.92
C HIS A 562 -0.08 -4.06 -13.40
N ARG A 563 -1.35 -3.81 -13.09
CA ARG A 563 -2.01 -2.53 -13.30
C ARG A 563 -2.98 -2.30 -12.16
N GLU A 564 -2.83 -1.19 -11.46
CA GLU A 564 -3.67 -0.85 -10.32
C GLU A 564 -3.91 0.66 -10.28
N THR A 565 -5.18 1.05 -10.18
CA THR A 565 -5.61 2.44 -10.06
C THR A 565 -5.87 2.77 -8.59
N PHE A 566 -5.23 3.81 -8.10
CA PHE A 566 -5.33 4.32 -6.74
C PHE A 566 -6.23 5.56 -6.66
N LYS A 567 -6.77 5.81 -5.47
CA LYS A 567 -7.55 7.03 -5.18
C LYS A 567 -6.63 8.23 -4.93
N GLU A 568 -5.48 7.98 -4.32
CA GLU A 568 -4.46 8.97 -4.00
C GLU A 568 -3.43 9.06 -5.13
N GLN A 569 -2.77 10.21 -5.26
CA GLN A 569 -1.70 10.38 -6.24
C GLN A 569 -0.40 9.75 -5.75
N ILE A 570 0.26 9.02 -6.64
CA ILE A 570 1.59 8.46 -6.46
C ILE A 570 2.61 9.60 -6.50
N ARG A 571 3.45 9.69 -5.46
CA ARG A 571 4.53 10.69 -5.35
C ARG A 571 5.89 10.14 -5.73
N HIS A 572 6.17 8.91 -5.36
CA HIS A 572 7.44 8.24 -5.67
C HIS A 572 7.21 6.76 -5.96
N VAL A 573 8.01 6.23 -6.88
CA VAL A 573 8.10 4.81 -7.21
C VAL A 573 9.58 4.41 -7.15
N ARG A 574 9.90 3.28 -6.53
CA ARG A 574 11.28 2.73 -6.48
C ARG A 574 11.28 1.22 -6.66
N CYS A 575 12.05 0.75 -7.63
CA CYS A 575 12.29 -0.66 -7.88
C CYS A 575 13.56 -1.11 -7.15
N SER A 576 13.55 -2.32 -6.59
CA SER A 576 14.76 -2.94 -6.03
C SER A 576 14.79 -4.43 -6.36
N ASN A 577 15.99 -4.99 -6.36
CA ASN A 577 16.22 -6.41 -6.49
C ASN A 577 17.25 -6.87 -5.46
N PHE A 578 16.89 -7.85 -4.64
CA PHE A 578 17.75 -8.39 -3.56
C PHE A 578 18.29 -9.80 -3.89
N GLY A 579 18.16 -10.28 -5.13
CA GLY A 579 18.65 -11.58 -5.58
C GLY A 579 18.37 -11.83 -7.07
N SER A 580 18.67 -13.00 -7.63
CA SER A 580 18.22 -13.29 -9.01
C SER A 580 16.70 -13.41 -9.02
N SER A 581 16.00 -12.55 -9.77
CA SER A 581 14.53 -12.53 -9.85
C SER A 581 13.76 -12.25 -8.55
N HIS A 582 14.32 -11.52 -7.58
CA HIS A 582 13.60 -11.12 -6.36
C HIS A 582 13.20 -9.64 -6.42
N ASN A 583 12.22 -9.34 -7.28
CA ASN A 583 11.84 -7.96 -7.57
C ASN A 583 10.80 -7.42 -6.58
N PHE A 584 11.03 -6.17 -6.18
CA PHE A 584 10.13 -5.38 -5.35
C PHE A 584 9.89 -4.01 -5.97
N VAL A 585 8.68 -3.50 -5.75
CA VAL A 585 8.29 -2.13 -6.11
C VAL A 585 7.75 -1.46 -4.86
N ALA A 586 8.36 -0.37 -4.44
CA ALA A 586 7.83 0.52 -3.41
C ALA A 586 7.11 1.68 -4.07
N VAL A 587 5.91 1.98 -3.59
CA VAL A 587 5.08 3.10 -4.06
C VAL A 587 4.70 3.93 -2.86
N SER A 588 4.92 5.25 -2.92
CA SER A 588 4.51 6.18 -1.87
C SER A 588 3.48 7.17 -2.37
N PHE A 589 2.56 7.49 -1.47
CA PHE A 589 1.57 8.55 -1.55
C PHE A 589 1.97 9.68 -0.58
N ASP A 590 1.07 10.65 -0.35
CA ASP A 590 1.35 11.77 0.55
C ASP A 590 1.57 11.33 2.00
N THR A 591 0.84 10.32 2.48
CA THR A 591 0.87 9.90 3.91
C THR A 591 1.03 8.39 4.12
N SER A 592 1.11 7.62 3.05
CA SER A 592 1.26 6.16 3.12
C SER A 592 2.24 5.66 2.06
N ALA A 593 2.86 4.52 2.32
CA ALA A 593 3.71 3.81 1.37
C ALA A 593 3.37 2.33 1.37
N MET A 594 3.49 1.68 0.22
CA MET A 594 3.25 0.26 0.07
C MET A 594 4.41 -0.43 -0.61
N ILE A 595 4.64 -1.67 -0.20
CA ILE A 595 5.64 -2.56 -0.78
C ILE A 595 4.91 -3.66 -1.55
N LEU A 596 5.21 -3.77 -2.85
CA LEU A 596 4.75 -4.83 -3.72
C LEU A 596 5.88 -5.82 -3.98
N ALA A 597 5.61 -7.11 -3.82
CA ALA A 597 6.52 -8.20 -4.14
C ALA A 597 6.04 -8.93 -5.40
N GLN A 598 6.97 -9.30 -6.28
CA GLN A 598 6.65 -10.05 -7.50
C GLN A 598 6.36 -11.53 -7.19
N GLY A 599 5.19 -12.01 -7.57
CA GLY A 599 4.76 -13.41 -7.45
C GLY A 599 4.66 -14.14 -8.79
N MET A 600 3.94 -15.27 -8.77
CA MET A 600 3.65 -16.07 -9.96
C MET A 600 2.52 -15.50 -10.82
N TYR A 601 2.50 -15.89 -12.10
CA TYR A 601 1.38 -15.64 -12.99
C TYR A 601 0.10 -16.33 -12.52
N GLY A 602 -0.89 -15.50 -12.15
CA GLY A 602 -2.18 -15.88 -11.61
C GLY A 602 -3.18 -16.39 -12.65
N ARG A 603 -4.34 -16.89 -12.22
CA ARG A 603 -5.47 -17.09 -13.15
C ARG A 603 -6.03 -15.72 -13.56
N ARG A 604 -6.61 -15.62 -14.76
CA ARG A 604 -7.50 -14.48 -15.09
C ARG A 604 -8.60 -14.37 -14.03
N GLY A 605 -8.68 -13.24 -13.34
CA GLY A 605 -9.58 -13.02 -12.19
C GLY A 605 -9.19 -13.82 -10.92
N GLY A 606 -7.93 -14.19 -10.75
CA GLY A 606 -7.33 -14.64 -9.49
C GLY A 606 -6.46 -13.53 -8.86
N PRO A 607 -5.62 -13.84 -7.86
CA PRO A 607 -4.75 -12.85 -7.24
C PRO A 607 -3.82 -12.18 -8.27
N PRO A 608 -3.51 -10.90 -8.08
CA PRO A 608 -2.57 -10.18 -8.94
C PRO A 608 -1.17 -10.82 -8.88
N THR A 609 -0.42 -10.67 -9.97
CA THR A 609 0.98 -11.14 -10.06
C THR A 609 1.84 -10.44 -9.02
N TRP A 610 1.61 -9.14 -8.81
CA TRP A 610 2.28 -8.33 -7.80
C TRP A 610 1.39 -8.20 -6.58
N ARG A 611 1.92 -8.56 -5.41
CA ARG A 611 1.15 -8.62 -4.17
C ARG A 611 1.66 -7.59 -3.17
N CYS A 612 0.74 -6.91 -2.50
CA CYS A 612 1.08 -5.97 -1.45
C CYS A 612 1.45 -6.74 -0.18
N VAL A 613 2.73 -6.67 0.20
CA VAL A 613 3.27 -7.41 1.35
C VAL A 613 3.39 -6.55 2.60
N LYS A 614 3.48 -5.23 2.47
CA LYS A 614 3.57 -4.32 3.62
C LYS A 614 2.96 -2.96 3.27
N LYS A 615 2.20 -2.39 4.21
CA LYS A 615 1.67 -1.03 4.14
C LYS A 615 2.17 -0.24 5.33
N LEU A 616 2.75 0.92 5.05
CA LEU A 616 3.32 1.84 6.02
C LEU A 616 2.52 3.13 5.97
N THR A 617 2.17 3.68 7.13
CA THR A 617 1.36 4.90 7.21
C THR A 617 2.01 5.88 8.18
N VAL A 618 2.20 7.13 7.73
CA VAL A 618 2.67 8.26 8.55
C VAL A 618 1.56 9.27 8.84
N ALA A 619 0.34 9.04 8.35
CA ALA A 619 -0.81 9.92 8.55
C ALA A 619 -1.08 10.25 10.03
N GLU A 620 -0.86 9.29 10.94
CA GLU A 620 -1.06 9.51 12.38
C GLU A 620 -0.04 10.47 13.01
N LEU A 621 1.14 10.61 12.38
CA LEU A 621 2.21 11.49 12.84
C LEU A 621 1.99 12.96 12.45
N GLY A 622 1.04 13.25 11.54
CA GLY A 622 0.85 14.58 10.98
C GLY A 622 1.91 14.98 9.95
N LEU A 623 2.61 14.00 9.36
CA LEU A 623 3.69 14.21 8.41
C LEU A 623 3.31 13.78 7.00
N THR A 624 3.99 14.35 6.00
CA THR A 624 3.96 13.88 4.62
C THR A 624 5.28 13.23 4.23
N ILE A 625 5.19 12.20 3.37
CA ILE A 625 6.35 11.49 2.84
C ILE A 625 6.99 12.36 1.75
N SER A 626 8.29 12.65 1.90
CA SER A 626 9.04 13.46 0.94
C SER A 626 9.97 12.65 0.04
N ALA A 627 10.44 11.49 0.51
CA ALA A 627 11.26 10.58 -0.28
C ALA A 627 11.22 9.17 0.31
N ILE A 628 11.52 8.17 -0.54
CA ILE A 628 11.64 6.76 -0.15
C ILE A 628 12.93 6.16 -0.72
N ALA A 629 13.56 5.25 0.02
CA ALA A 629 14.75 4.53 -0.43
C ALA A 629 14.80 3.11 0.14
N TRP A 630 15.27 2.17 -0.67
CA TRP A 630 15.50 0.78 -0.27
C TRP A 630 16.85 0.64 0.45
N LEU A 631 16.85 -0.05 1.59
CA LEU A 631 18.05 -0.44 2.31
C LEU A 631 18.55 -1.83 1.85
N PRO A 632 19.84 -2.15 2.00
CA PRO A 632 20.44 -3.42 1.55
C PRO A 632 19.84 -4.67 2.18
N ASN A 633 19.36 -4.56 3.42
CA ASN A 633 18.69 -5.63 4.17
C ASN A 633 17.24 -5.89 3.69
N GLY A 634 16.73 -5.12 2.73
CA GLY A 634 15.34 -5.23 2.25
C GLY A 634 14.34 -4.34 2.96
N SER A 635 14.74 -3.59 3.98
CA SER A 635 13.88 -2.61 4.62
C SER A 635 13.69 -1.36 3.75
N LEU A 636 12.57 -0.68 3.96
CA LEU A 636 12.27 0.59 3.31
C LEU A 636 12.48 1.75 4.29
N ALA A 637 13.31 2.72 3.90
CA ALA A 637 13.47 3.98 4.61
C ALA A 637 12.53 5.04 4.01
N LEU A 638 11.78 5.72 4.87
CA LEU A 638 10.88 6.81 4.53
C LEU A 638 11.43 8.12 5.11
N ALA A 639 11.56 9.15 4.28
CA ALA A 639 11.78 10.51 4.76
C ALA A 639 10.42 11.18 4.99
N ALA A 640 10.21 11.67 6.22
CA ALA A 640 9.01 12.38 6.61
C ALA A 640 9.40 13.60 7.45
N GLY A 641 9.17 14.80 6.92
CA GLY A 641 9.67 16.02 7.55
C GLY A 641 11.19 16.02 7.63
N SER A 642 11.76 16.18 8.83
CA SER A 642 13.21 16.19 9.12
C SER A 642 13.76 14.82 9.50
N GLY A 643 12.87 13.83 9.62
CA GLY A 643 13.21 12.51 10.15
C GLY A 643 13.23 11.43 9.09
N ILE A 644 13.96 10.36 9.40
CA ILE A 644 14.02 9.12 8.64
C ILE A 644 13.35 8.03 9.49
N LEU A 645 12.36 7.37 8.91
CA LEU A 645 11.61 6.26 9.51
C LEU A 645 11.97 4.97 8.78
N VAL A 646 12.50 3.98 9.48
CA VAL A 646 12.92 2.70 8.89
C VAL A 646 11.89 1.63 9.20
N ALA A 647 11.36 1.01 8.15
CA ALA A 647 10.44 -0.11 8.28
C ALA A 647 11.14 -1.36 8.81
N ASP A 648 10.41 -2.17 9.58
CA ASP A 648 10.89 -3.49 10.03
C ASP A 648 11.23 -4.40 8.83
N GLU A 649 12.32 -5.16 8.98
CA GLU A 649 12.81 -6.16 8.01
C GLU A 649 11.83 -7.34 7.87
N ALA A 650 11.06 -7.61 8.91
CA ALA A 650 10.04 -8.64 8.92
C ALA A 650 8.63 -8.07 8.74
N VAL A 651 7.74 -8.90 8.19
CA VAL A 651 6.30 -8.66 8.18
C VAL A 651 5.63 -9.75 9.01
N PRO A 652 4.79 -9.38 9.98
CA PRO A 652 4.00 -10.36 10.70
C PRO A 652 2.96 -10.96 9.76
N ALA A 653 2.82 -12.29 9.76
CA ALA A 653 1.99 -13.01 8.79
C ALA A 653 0.49 -12.61 8.82
N HIS A 654 0.01 -11.98 9.89
CA HIS A 654 -1.37 -11.49 9.97
C HIS A 654 -1.61 -10.18 9.18
N GLU A 655 -0.58 -9.43 8.82
CA GLU A 655 -0.67 -8.23 7.97
C GLU A 655 -0.74 -8.57 6.48
N LEU A 656 -0.31 -9.78 6.10
CA LEU A 656 -0.41 -10.27 4.73
C LEU A 656 -1.87 -10.59 4.37
N ASP A 657 -2.21 -10.42 3.09
CA ASP A 657 -3.50 -10.86 2.57
C ASP A 657 -3.66 -12.38 2.75
N THR A 658 -4.90 -12.82 2.95
CA THR A 658 -5.22 -14.22 3.24
C THR A 658 -4.67 -15.18 2.18
N GLU A 659 -4.77 -14.79 0.90
CA GLU A 659 -4.29 -15.60 -0.23
C GLU A 659 -2.76 -15.68 -0.30
N THR A 660 -2.04 -14.64 0.11
CA THR A 660 -0.56 -14.69 0.26
C THR A 660 -0.15 -15.54 1.45
N ARG A 661 -0.82 -15.41 2.59
CA ARG A 661 -0.52 -16.24 3.75
C ARG A 661 -0.74 -17.72 3.48
N GLU A 662 -1.85 -18.07 2.82
CA GLU A 662 -2.16 -19.45 2.40
C GLU A 662 -1.15 -19.98 1.37
N ALA A 663 -0.74 -19.15 0.40
CA ALA A 663 0.27 -19.53 -0.59
C ALA A 663 1.65 -19.80 0.05
N LEU A 664 1.99 -19.08 1.12
CA LEU A 664 3.24 -19.26 1.87
C LEU A 664 3.18 -20.44 2.86
N GLY A 665 1.99 -20.87 3.28
CA GLY A 665 1.81 -21.93 4.28
C GLY A 665 2.31 -21.54 5.67
N VAL A 666 2.19 -20.25 6.02
CA VAL A 666 2.78 -19.69 7.24
C VAL A 666 1.72 -19.39 8.31
N ASP A 667 2.02 -19.76 9.56
CA ASP A 667 1.18 -19.47 10.72
C ASP A 667 0.99 -17.97 10.97
N THR A 668 -0.17 -17.58 11.48
CA THR A 668 -0.54 -16.17 11.73
C THR A 668 0.38 -15.41 12.69
N LYS A 669 1.12 -16.14 13.53
CA LYS A 669 2.07 -15.58 14.52
C LYS A 669 3.49 -15.49 14.01
N ALA A 670 3.81 -16.06 12.86
CA ALA A 670 5.15 -16.06 12.33
C ALA A 670 5.54 -14.69 11.78
N GLN A 671 6.83 -14.39 11.84
CA GLN A 671 7.46 -13.21 11.25
C GLN A 671 8.19 -13.66 9.99
N VAL A 672 7.86 -13.08 8.85
CA VAL A 672 8.46 -13.45 7.56
C VAL A 672 9.39 -12.34 7.08
N PRO A 673 10.70 -12.60 6.86
CA PRO A 673 11.62 -11.60 6.33
C PRO A 673 11.20 -11.17 4.91
N ILE A 674 11.12 -9.86 4.66
CA ILE A 674 10.61 -9.30 3.39
C ILE A 674 11.39 -9.84 2.19
N VAL A 675 12.72 -9.90 2.28
CA VAL A 675 13.61 -10.34 1.19
C VAL A 675 13.32 -11.78 0.73
N THR A 676 12.79 -12.62 1.61
CA THR A 676 12.49 -14.03 1.29
C THR A 676 11.15 -14.22 0.58
N LEU A 677 10.27 -13.21 0.61
CA LEU A 677 8.90 -13.33 0.10
C LEU A 677 8.82 -13.62 -1.40
N PRO A 678 9.53 -12.93 -2.32
CA PRO A 678 9.46 -13.25 -3.74
C PRO A 678 9.92 -14.67 -4.05
N ARG A 679 10.94 -15.16 -3.32
CA ARG A 679 11.42 -16.55 -3.46
C ARG A 679 10.34 -17.54 -3.08
N ALA A 680 9.68 -17.30 -1.95
CA ALA A 680 8.61 -18.16 -1.46
C ALA A 680 7.37 -18.11 -2.38
N LEU A 681 7.01 -16.92 -2.88
CA LEU A 681 5.90 -16.72 -3.81
C LEU A 681 6.13 -17.30 -5.21
N LYS A 682 7.39 -17.52 -5.60
CA LYS A 682 7.77 -18.08 -6.92
C LYS A 682 8.14 -19.56 -6.87
N GLN A 683 7.91 -20.23 -5.75
CA GLN A 683 8.14 -21.67 -5.65
C GLN A 683 7.31 -22.45 -6.69
N PRO A 684 7.83 -23.58 -7.19
CA PRO A 684 7.06 -24.43 -8.09
C PRO A 684 5.75 -24.86 -7.41
N LEU A 685 4.67 -24.88 -8.20
CA LEU A 685 3.39 -25.36 -7.71
C LEU A 685 3.49 -26.83 -7.32
N ARG A 686 2.83 -27.18 -6.21
CA ARG A 686 2.75 -28.56 -5.72
C ARG A 686 2.07 -29.46 -6.75
N ALA A 687 2.42 -30.75 -6.76
CA ALA A 687 1.88 -31.73 -7.72
C ALA A 687 0.34 -31.92 -7.63
N TRP A 688 -0.27 -31.57 -6.49
CA TRP A 688 -1.73 -31.59 -6.30
C TRP A 688 -2.42 -30.28 -6.70
N HIS A 689 -1.70 -29.27 -7.18
CA HIS A 689 -2.28 -27.98 -7.50
C HIS A 689 -3.23 -28.07 -8.72
N PRO A 690 -4.46 -27.52 -8.67
CA PRO A 690 -5.47 -27.65 -9.75
C PRO A 690 -5.00 -27.13 -11.12
N ARG A 691 -4.11 -26.13 -11.13
CA ARG A 691 -3.56 -25.58 -12.39
C ARG A 691 -2.71 -26.60 -13.14
N LEU A 692 -1.96 -27.46 -12.44
CA LEU A 692 -1.13 -28.48 -13.07
C LEU A 692 -2.01 -29.47 -13.84
N PHE A 693 -3.05 -29.99 -13.20
CA PHE A 693 -4.02 -30.91 -13.84
C PHE A 693 -4.74 -30.27 -15.02
N SER A 694 -5.16 -29.01 -14.89
CA SER A 694 -5.76 -28.28 -16.01
C SER A 694 -4.82 -28.26 -17.21
N HIS A 695 -3.55 -27.88 -17.03
CA HIS A 695 -2.60 -27.82 -18.14
C HIS A 695 -2.24 -29.19 -18.68
N LEU A 696 -2.05 -30.21 -17.82
CA LEU A 696 -1.82 -31.60 -18.26
C LEU A 696 -2.91 -32.08 -19.21
N VAL A 697 -4.19 -31.84 -18.89
CA VAL A 697 -5.31 -32.23 -19.77
C VAL A 697 -5.29 -31.45 -21.09
N HIS A 698 -5.07 -30.14 -21.06
CA HIS A 698 -4.96 -29.34 -22.28
C HIS A 698 -3.78 -29.76 -23.17
N PHE A 699 -2.65 -30.16 -22.58
CA PHE A 699 -1.48 -30.68 -23.29
C PHE A 699 -1.68 -32.12 -23.78
N GLY A 700 -2.84 -32.75 -23.52
CA GLY A 700 -3.16 -34.11 -23.93
C GLY A 700 -2.52 -35.20 -23.06
N ARG A 701 -2.07 -34.85 -21.86
CA ARG A 701 -1.40 -35.72 -20.87
C ARG A 701 -2.37 -36.23 -19.80
N THR A 702 -3.52 -36.73 -20.21
CA THR A 702 -4.55 -37.23 -19.29
C THR A 702 -4.06 -38.41 -18.44
N ARG A 703 -3.23 -39.30 -19.00
CA ARG A 703 -2.65 -40.44 -18.27
C ARG A 703 -1.72 -40.02 -17.12
N THR A 704 -0.90 -39.00 -17.33
CA THR A 704 -0.03 -38.45 -16.28
C THR A 704 -0.87 -37.79 -15.18
N ALA A 705 -1.92 -37.06 -15.55
CA ALA A 705 -2.86 -36.47 -14.61
C ALA A 705 -3.57 -37.55 -13.77
N THR A 706 -4.05 -38.64 -14.38
CA THR A 706 -4.68 -39.74 -13.64
C THR A 706 -3.70 -40.43 -12.71
N SER A 707 -2.45 -40.66 -13.11
CA SER A 707 -1.44 -41.27 -12.24
C SER A 707 -1.13 -40.40 -11.00
N LEU A 708 -0.95 -39.10 -11.19
CA LEU A 708 -0.72 -38.16 -10.08
C LEU A 708 -1.88 -38.16 -9.08
N LEU A 709 -3.13 -38.23 -9.57
CA LEU A 709 -4.31 -38.33 -8.70
C LEU A 709 -4.39 -39.65 -7.93
N HIS A 710 -4.00 -40.78 -8.55
CA HIS A 710 -3.91 -42.07 -7.84
C HIS A 710 -2.88 -42.00 -6.71
N ARG A 711 -1.70 -41.43 -6.97
CA ARG A 711 -0.65 -41.29 -5.93
C ARG A 711 -1.08 -40.32 -4.83
N LEU A 712 -1.74 -39.21 -5.18
CA LEU A 712 -2.31 -38.29 -4.21
C LEU A 712 -3.31 -39.00 -3.28
N ALA A 713 -4.26 -39.75 -3.84
CA ALA A 713 -5.22 -40.52 -3.07
C ALA A 713 -4.57 -41.60 -2.18
N GLN A 714 -3.50 -42.24 -2.63
CA GLN A 714 -2.75 -43.20 -1.81
C GLN A 714 -2.03 -42.53 -0.63
N LYS A 715 -1.44 -41.36 -0.85
CA LYS A 715 -0.72 -40.61 0.19
C LYS A 715 -1.68 -40.01 1.21
N LEU A 716 -2.79 -39.44 0.75
CA LEU A 716 -3.80 -38.83 1.62
C LEU A 716 -4.49 -39.83 2.55
N LYS A 717 -4.52 -41.14 2.23
CA LYS A 717 -5.03 -42.18 3.13
C LYS A 717 -4.28 -42.26 4.46
N PHE A 718 -2.98 -42.01 4.45
CA PHE A 718 -2.12 -42.12 5.63
C PHE A 718 -1.62 -40.77 6.16
N TRP A 719 -1.99 -39.67 5.49
CA TRP A 719 -1.58 -38.31 5.84
C TRP A 719 -2.56 -37.66 6.80
N SER A 720 -2.05 -36.92 7.78
CA SER A 720 -2.81 -36.05 8.68
C SER A 720 -2.30 -34.61 8.63
N GLU A 721 -3.13 -33.64 9.04
CA GLU A 721 -2.77 -32.22 9.03
C GLU A 721 -1.56 -31.97 9.95
N GLY A 722 -0.45 -31.53 9.36
CA GLY A 722 0.83 -31.33 10.04
C GLY A 722 1.91 -32.34 9.66
N ASP A 723 1.58 -33.43 8.95
CA ASP A 723 2.57 -34.34 8.38
C ASP A 723 3.20 -33.75 7.10
N ASP A 724 4.47 -34.06 6.83
CA ASP A 724 5.15 -33.61 5.61
C ASP A 724 4.59 -34.31 4.36
N LEU A 725 4.00 -33.55 3.45
CA LEU A 725 3.61 -34.02 2.12
C LEU A 725 4.64 -33.52 1.09
N PHE A 726 5.47 -34.42 0.58
CA PHE A 726 6.51 -34.07 -0.41
C PHE A 726 5.92 -33.43 -1.67
N GLU A 727 6.56 -32.36 -2.15
CA GLU A 727 6.05 -31.45 -3.19
C GLU A 727 5.63 -32.14 -4.51
N VAL A 728 6.28 -33.26 -4.85
CA VAL A 728 6.06 -34.04 -6.08
C VAL A 728 5.51 -35.45 -5.78
N LEU A 729 4.92 -35.70 -4.61
CA LEU A 729 4.30 -36.99 -4.24
C LEU A 729 5.23 -38.22 -4.41
N ASP A 730 6.52 -38.06 -4.07
CA ASP A 730 7.58 -39.08 -4.18
C ASP A 730 7.80 -39.65 -5.60
N ILE A 731 7.46 -38.88 -6.64
CA ILE A 731 7.83 -39.21 -8.03
C ILE A 731 9.16 -38.55 -8.37
N ASP A 732 10.06 -39.28 -9.03
CA ASP A 732 11.20 -38.63 -9.70
C ASP A 732 10.65 -37.71 -10.81
N PRO A 733 10.91 -36.38 -10.76
CA PRO A 733 10.49 -35.46 -11.82
C PRO A 733 10.91 -35.91 -13.22
N TYR A 734 12.00 -36.67 -13.32
CA TYR A 734 12.47 -37.26 -14.57
C TYR A 734 11.48 -38.27 -15.18
N GLU A 735 10.78 -39.07 -14.37
CA GLU A 735 9.74 -40.01 -14.84
C GLU A 735 8.57 -39.27 -15.51
N ILE A 736 8.13 -38.16 -14.91
CA ILE A 736 7.03 -37.33 -15.43
C ILE A 736 7.43 -36.70 -16.77
N VAL A 737 8.68 -36.25 -16.88
CA VAL A 737 9.21 -35.58 -18.07
C VAL A 737 9.51 -36.58 -19.22
N CYS A 738 9.98 -37.78 -18.91
CA CYS A 738 10.39 -38.79 -19.91
C CYS A 738 9.22 -39.56 -20.53
N GLN A 739 8.03 -39.47 -19.97
CA GLN A 739 6.83 -40.15 -20.47
C GLN A 739 6.99 -41.68 -20.52
N GLU A 740 7.66 -42.28 -19.54
CA GLU A 740 7.62 -43.75 -19.40
C GLU A 740 6.17 -44.17 -19.13
N GLU A 741 5.73 -45.27 -19.77
CA GLU A 741 4.34 -45.73 -19.74
C GLU A 741 3.89 -46.02 -18.30
N VAL A 742 3.25 -45.03 -17.67
CA VAL A 742 2.61 -45.21 -16.38
C VAL A 742 1.31 -45.98 -16.57
N SER A 743 1.21 -47.14 -15.90
CA SER A 743 0.05 -48.04 -15.75
C SER A 743 -1.29 -47.57 -16.36
N ASP A 744 -1.90 -48.44 -17.18
CA ASP A 744 -3.20 -48.25 -17.86
C ASP A 744 -4.44 -48.09 -16.94
N SER A 745 -4.26 -47.94 -15.63
CA SER A 745 -5.36 -47.76 -14.68
C SER A 745 -5.97 -46.36 -14.80
N TRP A 746 -7.11 -46.26 -15.47
CA TRP A 746 -7.97 -45.08 -15.44
C TRP A 746 -8.56 -44.83 -14.03
N LEU A 747 -9.05 -43.62 -13.79
CA LEU A 747 -9.71 -43.26 -12.52
C LEU A 747 -11.02 -44.06 -12.38
N ASN A 748 -11.14 -44.82 -11.30
CA ASN A 748 -12.40 -45.49 -10.92
C ASN A 748 -13.31 -44.51 -10.17
N GLU A 749 -14.64 -44.63 -10.34
CA GLU A 749 -15.61 -43.80 -9.61
C GLU A 749 -15.44 -43.89 -8.09
N ASP A 750 -15.07 -45.08 -7.57
CA ASP A 750 -14.77 -45.27 -6.15
C ASP A 750 -13.55 -44.45 -5.68
N LEU A 751 -12.53 -44.31 -6.51
CA LEU A 751 -11.33 -43.51 -6.19
C LEU A 751 -11.66 -42.01 -6.20
N ILE A 752 -12.50 -41.57 -7.14
CA ILE A 752 -12.95 -40.17 -7.23
C ILE A 752 -13.78 -39.80 -6.00
N ARG A 753 -14.69 -40.69 -5.59
CA ARG A 753 -15.48 -40.52 -4.36
C ARG A 753 -14.58 -40.45 -3.13
N ASP A 754 -13.68 -41.43 -2.96
CA ASP A 754 -12.71 -41.50 -1.85
C ASP A 754 -11.83 -40.24 -1.79
N LEU A 755 -11.28 -39.80 -2.91
CA LEU A 755 -10.47 -38.58 -2.97
C LEU A 755 -11.30 -37.32 -2.69
N THR A 756 -12.55 -37.25 -3.16
CA THR A 756 -13.44 -36.11 -2.91
C THR A 756 -13.80 -36.00 -1.43
N GLU A 757 -14.09 -37.12 -0.78
CA GLU A 757 -14.33 -37.22 0.67
C GLU A 757 -13.07 -36.79 1.45
N GLN A 758 -11.90 -37.30 1.10
CA GLN A 758 -10.63 -36.91 1.72
C GLN A 758 -10.34 -35.41 1.56
N LEU A 759 -10.61 -34.82 0.39
CA LEU A 759 -10.46 -33.37 0.15
C LEU A 759 -11.58 -32.53 0.79
N GLN A 760 -12.65 -33.12 1.33
CA GLN A 760 -13.66 -32.42 2.14
C GLN A 760 -13.28 -32.42 3.62
N GLU A 761 -12.62 -33.48 4.09
CA GLU A 761 -12.22 -33.65 5.49
C GLU A 761 -10.86 -33.01 5.82
N LYS A 762 -9.96 -32.90 4.84
CA LYS A 762 -8.56 -32.51 5.05
C LYS A 762 -8.18 -31.29 4.23
N ASP A 763 -7.48 -30.33 4.83
CA ASP A 763 -6.95 -29.16 4.11
C ASP A 763 -5.56 -29.42 3.54
N LEU A 764 -5.38 -29.25 2.22
CA LEU A 764 -4.09 -29.48 1.56
C LEU A 764 -3.11 -28.33 1.82
N PRO A 765 -1.81 -28.60 2.04
CA PRO A 765 -0.83 -27.55 2.22
C PRO A 765 -0.60 -26.73 0.94
N ASN A 766 -0.43 -25.42 1.10
CA ASN A 766 -0.13 -24.42 0.06
C ASN A 766 -1.17 -24.35 -1.07
N VAL A 767 -2.43 -24.67 -0.77
CA VAL A 767 -3.57 -24.54 -1.68
C VAL A 767 -4.71 -23.86 -0.93
N SER A 768 -5.26 -22.79 -1.51
CA SER A 768 -6.42 -22.11 -0.91
C SER A 768 -7.67 -22.99 -0.95
N GLN A 769 -8.66 -22.74 -0.08
CA GLN A 769 -9.93 -23.48 -0.09
C GLN A 769 -10.65 -23.40 -1.45
N ALA A 770 -10.58 -22.24 -2.11
CA ALA A 770 -11.13 -22.06 -3.46
C ALA A 770 -10.38 -22.90 -4.52
N GLU A 771 -9.06 -23.05 -4.39
CA GLU A 771 -8.28 -23.90 -5.28
C GLU A 771 -8.50 -25.39 -5.00
N GLN A 772 -8.70 -25.77 -3.75
CA GLN A 772 -9.06 -27.14 -3.37
C GLN A 772 -10.47 -27.52 -3.85
N GLU A 773 -11.45 -26.63 -3.76
CA GLU A 773 -12.77 -26.82 -4.37
C GLU A 773 -12.65 -26.96 -5.90
N ARG A 774 -11.81 -26.14 -6.53
CA ARG A 774 -11.53 -26.26 -7.96
C ARG A 774 -10.85 -27.58 -8.32
N LEU A 775 -9.99 -28.12 -7.46
CA LEU A 775 -9.40 -29.45 -7.66
C LEU A 775 -10.48 -30.53 -7.71
N LYS A 776 -11.51 -30.45 -6.85
CA LYS A 776 -12.69 -31.34 -6.90
C LYS A 776 -13.43 -31.21 -8.24
N HIS A 777 -13.68 -29.99 -8.71
CA HIS A 777 -14.30 -29.78 -10.04
C HIS A 777 -13.46 -30.34 -11.19
N ILE A 778 -12.14 -30.27 -11.10
CA ILE A 778 -11.24 -30.84 -12.09
C ILE A 778 -11.25 -32.37 -12.04
N LEU A 779 -11.28 -32.96 -10.84
CA LEU A 779 -11.39 -34.41 -10.67
C LEU A 779 -12.66 -34.95 -11.34
N ASP A 780 -13.81 -34.34 -11.07
CA ASP A 780 -15.09 -34.69 -11.70
C ASP A 780 -15.07 -34.49 -13.22
N ALA A 781 -14.39 -33.45 -13.71
CA ALA A 781 -14.25 -33.21 -15.14
C ALA A 781 -13.31 -34.21 -15.82
N ILE A 782 -12.23 -34.64 -15.18
CA ILE A 782 -11.35 -35.71 -15.69
C ILE A 782 -12.11 -37.04 -15.70
N ALA A 783 -12.87 -37.35 -14.65
CA ALA A 783 -13.72 -38.53 -14.59
C ALA A 783 -14.74 -38.57 -15.73
N PHE A 784 -15.45 -37.45 -15.93
CA PHE A 784 -16.43 -37.33 -17.00
C PHE A 784 -15.78 -37.44 -18.38
N THR A 785 -14.64 -36.80 -18.61
CA THR A 785 -13.95 -36.91 -19.91
C THR A 785 -13.36 -38.31 -20.15
N ALA A 786 -12.95 -39.04 -19.10
CA ALA A 786 -12.48 -40.41 -19.20
C ALA A 786 -13.53 -41.36 -19.80
N GLN A 787 -14.82 -41.16 -19.48
CA GLN A 787 -15.93 -41.95 -20.02
C GLN A 787 -16.08 -41.80 -21.56
N HIS A 788 -15.55 -40.71 -22.13
CA HIS A 788 -15.69 -40.38 -23.54
C HIS A 788 -14.39 -40.48 -24.35
N VAL A 789 -13.28 -40.97 -23.77
CA VAL A 789 -11.96 -41.03 -24.46
C VAL A 789 -11.98 -41.92 -25.70
N ASN A 790 -12.77 -42.99 -25.69
CA ASN A 790 -12.86 -43.92 -26.83
C ASN A 790 -13.76 -43.39 -27.96
N GLY A 791 -14.59 -42.38 -27.70
CA GLY A 791 -15.56 -41.82 -28.66
C GLY A 791 -15.21 -40.43 -29.19
N LEU A 792 -14.28 -39.72 -28.54
CA LEU A 792 -13.89 -38.36 -28.88
C LEU A 792 -12.39 -38.26 -29.12
N ASP A 793 -12.00 -37.41 -30.07
CA ASP A 793 -10.60 -37.07 -30.28
C ASP A 793 -10.07 -36.11 -29.22
N LYS A 794 -8.74 -35.88 -29.23
CA LYS A 794 -8.05 -35.04 -28.25
C LYS A 794 -8.61 -33.61 -28.20
N ASN A 795 -9.01 -33.07 -29.34
CA ASN A 795 -9.50 -31.70 -29.47
C ASN A 795 -10.93 -31.53 -28.93
N ALA A 796 -11.82 -32.50 -29.19
CA ALA A 796 -13.14 -32.55 -28.57
C ALA A 796 -13.06 -32.79 -27.06
N LEU A 797 -12.13 -33.64 -26.59
CA LEU A 797 -11.90 -33.87 -25.16
C LEU A 797 -11.44 -32.59 -24.44
N ARG A 798 -10.58 -31.76 -25.06
CA ARG A 798 -10.16 -30.45 -24.52
C ARG A 798 -11.35 -29.49 -24.35
N PHE A 799 -12.25 -29.44 -25.35
CA PHE A 799 -13.48 -28.66 -25.25
C PHE A 799 -14.38 -29.17 -24.12
N LEU A 800 -14.63 -30.49 -24.10
CA LEU A 800 -15.53 -31.12 -23.13
C LEU A 800 -15.03 -30.95 -21.69
N PHE A 801 -13.72 -31.08 -21.48
CA PHE A 801 -13.08 -30.81 -20.19
C PHE A 801 -13.29 -29.36 -19.75
N SER A 802 -13.00 -28.39 -20.63
CA SER A 802 -13.17 -26.97 -20.34
C SER A 802 -14.62 -26.62 -20.01
N TRP A 803 -15.57 -27.18 -20.75
CA TRP A 803 -17.00 -27.01 -20.54
C TRP A 803 -17.41 -27.55 -19.16
N LYS A 804 -17.00 -28.78 -18.83
CA LYS A 804 -17.38 -29.44 -17.58
C LYS A 804 -16.80 -28.73 -16.35
N VAL A 805 -15.52 -28.32 -16.39
CA VAL A 805 -14.89 -27.55 -15.29
C VAL A 805 -15.61 -26.23 -15.06
N GLN A 806 -15.95 -25.50 -16.12
CA GLN A 806 -16.67 -24.22 -16.00
C GLN A 806 -18.10 -24.42 -15.50
N LEU A 807 -18.81 -25.46 -15.98
CA LEU A 807 -20.15 -25.80 -15.53
C LEU A 807 -20.19 -26.11 -14.02
N LEU A 808 -19.24 -26.89 -13.53
CA LEU A 808 -19.13 -27.24 -12.11
C LEU A 808 -18.72 -26.05 -11.23
N SER A 809 -17.90 -25.13 -11.78
CA SER A 809 -17.46 -23.94 -11.07
C SER A 809 -18.51 -22.82 -10.98
N MET A 810 -19.67 -22.97 -11.64
CA MET A 810 -20.74 -21.98 -11.56
C MET A 810 -21.53 -22.14 -10.25
N PRO A 811 -21.89 -21.03 -9.58
CA PRO A 811 -22.69 -21.10 -8.37
C PRO A 811 -24.03 -21.77 -8.69
N LYS A 812 -24.36 -22.84 -7.96
CA LYS A 812 -25.69 -23.43 -8.01
C LYS A 812 -26.66 -22.36 -7.53
N VAL A 813 -27.54 -21.88 -8.41
CA VAL A 813 -28.61 -20.95 -8.02
C VAL A 813 -29.55 -21.73 -7.10
N THR A 814 -29.28 -21.71 -5.80
CA THR A 814 -30.22 -22.16 -4.78
C THR A 814 -31.42 -21.21 -4.84
N GLU A 815 -32.62 -21.79 -4.89
CA GLU A 815 -33.91 -21.12 -4.98
C GLU A 815 -34.27 -20.31 -3.71
N THR A 816 -33.38 -19.45 -3.22
CA THR A 816 -33.59 -18.61 -2.04
C THR A 816 -33.32 -17.16 -2.37
N LEU A 817 -34.27 -16.52 -3.06
CA LEU A 817 -34.40 -15.05 -3.06
C LEU A 817 -35.36 -14.64 -1.92
N PRO A 818 -35.14 -13.48 -1.26
CA PRO A 818 -35.97 -13.02 -0.15
C PRO A 818 -37.38 -12.67 -0.63
N ASN A 819 -38.39 -13.02 0.17
CA ASN A 819 -39.83 -12.77 -0.08
C ASN A 819 -40.27 -11.28 -0.05
N GLY A 820 -39.40 -10.34 -0.41
CA GLY A 820 -39.70 -8.90 -0.38
C GLY A 820 -39.78 -8.30 -1.79
N ASP A 821 -40.86 -7.57 -2.05
CA ASP A 821 -41.09 -6.68 -3.21
C ASP A 821 -41.54 -7.30 -4.55
N HIS A 822 -42.75 -7.89 -4.55
CA HIS A 822 -43.46 -8.22 -5.79
C HIS A 822 -44.93 -7.77 -5.80
N LEU A 823 -45.16 -6.46 -5.92
CA LEU A 823 -46.44 -5.90 -6.42
C LEU A 823 -46.15 -4.95 -7.58
N GLN A 824 -46.87 -5.08 -8.69
CA GLN A 824 -46.96 -3.99 -9.67
C GLN A 824 -47.84 -2.86 -9.10
N ALA A 825 -47.70 -1.65 -9.64
CA ALA A 825 -48.56 -0.49 -9.31
C ALA A 825 -50.08 -0.76 -9.46
N ASN A 826 -50.49 -1.88 -10.10
CA ASN A 826 -51.87 -2.30 -10.30
C ASN A 826 -52.28 -3.58 -9.53
N GLY A 827 -51.48 -4.07 -8.58
CA GLY A 827 -51.90 -5.16 -7.67
C GLY A 827 -51.93 -6.59 -8.27
N LEU A 828 -51.39 -6.82 -9.46
CA LEU A 828 -51.25 -8.17 -10.06
C LEU A 828 -49.81 -8.73 -9.90
N PRO A 829 -49.66 -10.04 -9.62
CA PRO A 829 -48.34 -10.68 -9.53
C PRO A 829 -47.67 -10.73 -10.91
N ARG A 830 -46.38 -10.37 -11.00
CA ARG A 830 -45.57 -10.59 -12.22
C ARG A 830 -45.38 -12.10 -12.45
N PRO A 831 -45.52 -12.61 -13.69
CA PRO A 831 -45.12 -13.97 -14.00
C PRO A 831 -43.63 -14.14 -13.72
N ARG A 832 -43.24 -15.19 -13.01
CA ARG A 832 -41.83 -15.52 -12.73
C ARG A 832 -41.13 -15.77 -14.07
N PRO A 833 -39.99 -15.12 -14.39
CA PRO A 833 -39.17 -15.56 -15.51
C PRO A 833 -38.76 -17.02 -15.24
N LYS A 834 -38.91 -17.89 -16.24
CA LYS A 834 -38.45 -19.28 -16.15
C LYS A 834 -36.94 -19.26 -15.82
N PRO A 835 -36.45 -20.07 -14.85
CA PRO A 835 -35.02 -20.11 -14.55
C PRO A 835 -34.27 -20.48 -15.83
N GLU A 836 -33.36 -19.61 -16.26
CA GLU A 836 -32.52 -19.89 -17.43
C GLU A 836 -31.59 -21.07 -17.13
N PRO A 837 -31.36 -21.97 -18.10
CA PRO A 837 -30.44 -23.08 -17.91
C PRO A 837 -29.01 -22.58 -17.67
N VAL A 838 -28.34 -23.14 -16.67
CA VAL A 838 -26.95 -22.82 -16.33
C VAL A 838 -26.04 -23.30 -17.47
N VAL A 839 -25.42 -22.35 -18.19
CA VAL A 839 -24.57 -22.65 -19.34
C VAL A 839 -23.26 -21.85 -19.24
N PRO A 840 -22.10 -22.53 -19.32
CA PRO A 840 -20.79 -21.88 -19.31
C PRO A 840 -20.51 -21.16 -20.64
N THR A 841 -19.84 -20.02 -20.55
CA THR A 841 -19.40 -19.26 -21.74
C THR A 841 -18.01 -19.74 -22.16
N MET A 842 -17.95 -20.41 -23.30
CA MET A 842 -16.73 -21.03 -23.81
C MET A 842 -15.80 -19.97 -24.41
N HIS A 843 -14.51 -20.07 -24.06
CA HIS A 843 -13.48 -19.17 -24.58
C HIS A 843 -13.03 -19.60 -25.99
N TRP A 844 -12.47 -18.68 -26.77
CA TRP A 844 -11.99 -18.96 -28.13
C TRP A 844 -10.97 -20.11 -28.21
N ARG A 845 -10.16 -20.35 -27.15
CA ARG A 845 -9.33 -21.55 -27.01
C ARG A 845 -10.13 -22.84 -27.22
N ALA A 846 -11.21 -23.01 -26.46
CA ALA A 846 -12.03 -24.21 -26.53
C ALA A 846 -12.73 -24.31 -27.88
N VAL A 847 -13.30 -23.20 -28.36
CA VAL A 847 -13.97 -23.12 -29.68
C VAL A 847 -13.02 -23.51 -30.81
N ALA A 848 -11.77 -23.02 -30.80
CA ALA A 848 -10.76 -23.37 -31.79
C ALA A 848 -10.40 -24.86 -31.75
N PHE A 849 -10.23 -25.45 -30.56
CA PHE A 849 -10.03 -26.90 -30.46
C PHE A 849 -11.23 -27.67 -31.02
N ALA A 850 -12.47 -27.33 -30.63
CA ALA A 850 -13.65 -28.00 -31.17
C ALA A 850 -13.76 -27.85 -32.70
N TYR A 851 -13.38 -26.69 -33.25
CA TYR A 851 -13.40 -26.45 -34.69
C TYR A 851 -12.42 -27.37 -35.45
N HIS A 852 -11.24 -27.63 -34.88
CA HIS A 852 -10.25 -28.54 -35.46
C HIS A 852 -10.43 -30.02 -35.05
N SER A 853 -11.52 -30.36 -34.35
CA SER A 853 -11.87 -31.74 -34.02
C SER A 853 -12.44 -32.49 -35.23
N THR A 854 -12.08 -33.76 -35.37
CA THR A 854 -12.66 -34.74 -36.29
C THR A 854 -13.94 -35.38 -35.76
N THR A 855 -14.23 -35.26 -34.46
CA THR A 855 -15.38 -35.88 -33.77
C THR A 855 -16.38 -34.83 -33.28
N GLN A 856 -16.75 -33.88 -34.16
CA GLN A 856 -17.68 -32.79 -33.81
C GLN A 856 -19.11 -33.25 -33.54
N GLN A 857 -19.64 -34.21 -34.32
CA GLN A 857 -21.02 -34.68 -34.15
C GLN A 857 -21.22 -35.41 -32.81
N PRO A 858 -20.37 -36.36 -32.40
CA PRO A 858 -20.48 -36.96 -31.06
C PRO A 858 -20.36 -35.94 -29.92
N LEU A 859 -19.50 -34.92 -30.08
CA LEU A 859 -19.38 -33.84 -29.10
C LEU A 859 -20.69 -33.03 -29.00
N LEU A 860 -21.31 -32.70 -30.13
CA LEU A 860 -22.60 -32.02 -30.19
C LEU A 860 -23.69 -32.85 -29.49
N ASP A 861 -23.77 -34.14 -29.78
CA ASP A 861 -24.78 -35.03 -29.20
C ASP A 861 -24.69 -35.08 -27.67
N ILE A 862 -23.48 -35.12 -27.10
CA ILE A 862 -23.26 -35.08 -25.65
C ILE A 862 -23.78 -33.76 -25.06
N LEU A 863 -23.44 -32.63 -25.67
CA LEU A 863 -23.86 -31.31 -25.20
C LEU A 863 -25.39 -31.12 -25.32
N THR A 864 -25.99 -31.56 -26.43
CA THR A 864 -27.43 -31.46 -26.66
C THR A 864 -28.21 -32.36 -25.70
N THR A 865 -27.70 -33.57 -25.42
CA THR A 865 -28.30 -34.49 -24.44
C THR A 865 -28.28 -33.91 -23.04
N HIS A 866 -27.20 -33.23 -22.63
CA HIS A 866 -27.11 -32.58 -21.31
C HIS A 866 -28.18 -31.50 -21.10
N TYR A 867 -28.66 -30.85 -22.17
CA TYR A 867 -29.72 -29.84 -22.11
C TYR A 867 -31.10 -30.39 -22.53
N ASP A 868 -31.37 -31.68 -22.29
CA ASP A 868 -32.64 -32.36 -22.59
C ASP A 868 -33.12 -32.20 -24.05
N ASN A 869 -32.19 -32.08 -25.01
CA ASN A 869 -32.48 -31.77 -26.40
C ASN A 869 -33.24 -30.44 -26.62
N LYS A 870 -33.20 -29.51 -25.65
CA LYS A 870 -33.82 -28.19 -25.69
C LYS A 870 -32.77 -27.09 -25.87
N LEU A 871 -32.16 -27.05 -27.05
CA LEU A 871 -31.22 -25.98 -27.39
C LEU A 871 -31.97 -24.66 -27.64
N SER A 872 -31.59 -23.61 -26.90
CA SER A 872 -32.00 -22.23 -27.13
C SER A 872 -30.82 -21.38 -27.62
N TRP A 873 -31.08 -20.22 -28.24
CA TRP A 873 -30.01 -19.37 -28.77
C TRP A 873 -28.98 -18.97 -27.71
N PRO A 874 -29.36 -18.58 -26.48
CA PRO A 874 -28.38 -18.31 -25.42
C PRO A 874 -27.45 -19.49 -25.12
N ILE A 875 -27.95 -20.72 -25.15
CA ILE A 875 -27.15 -21.94 -24.94
C ILE A 875 -26.16 -22.11 -26.10
N GLY A 876 -26.66 -22.08 -27.34
CA GLY A 876 -25.84 -22.24 -28.53
C GLY A 876 -24.75 -21.17 -28.67
N ARG A 877 -25.09 -19.91 -28.33
CA ARG A 877 -24.15 -18.78 -28.29
C ARG A 877 -23.05 -19.00 -27.26
N LYS A 878 -23.39 -19.34 -26.01
CA LYS A 878 -22.40 -19.53 -24.94
C LYS A 878 -21.49 -20.73 -25.18
N LEU A 879 -21.99 -21.80 -25.80
CA LEU A 879 -21.21 -22.96 -26.20
C LEU A 879 -20.40 -22.75 -27.50
N GLY A 880 -20.65 -21.67 -28.23
CA GLY A 880 -19.99 -21.36 -29.50
C GLY A 880 -20.29 -22.34 -30.63
N ILE A 881 -21.41 -23.09 -30.57
CA ILE A 881 -21.73 -24.19 -31.51
C ILE A 881 -21.62 -23.75 -32.96
N THR A 882 -22.11 -22.55 -33.28
CA THR A 882 -22.15 -22.01 -34.63
C THR A 882 -20.78 -21.59 -35.17
N ALA A 883 -19.74 -21.48 -34.32
CA ALA A 883 -18.38 -21.17 -34.74
C ALA A 883 -17.54 -22.43 -34.99
N TRP A 884 -17.75 -23.51 -34.24
CA TRP A 884 -16.94 -24.72 -34.37
C TRP A 884 -17.56 -25.84 -35.20
N LEU A 885 -18.89 -25.88 -35.38
CA LEU A 885 -19.54 -26.91 -36.18
C LEU A 885 -19.30 -26.66 -37.68
N ALA A 886 -18.50 -27.53 -38.31
CA ALA A 886 -18.12 -27.40 -39.71
C ALA A 886 -19.16 -28.00 -40.66
N ASP A 887 -19.84 -29.09 -40.25
CA ASP A 887 -20.87 -29.71 -41.08
C ASP A 887 -22.12 -28.82 -41.23
N LYS A 888 -22.45 -28.49 -42.48
CA LYS A 888 -23.57 -27.64 -42.86
C LYS A 888 -24.93 -28.30 -42.57
N GLU A 889 -25.03 -29.62 -42.73
CA GLU A 889 -26.28 -30.34 -42.48
C GLU A 889 -26.58 -30.40 -40.98
N ALA A 890 -25.59 -30.75 -40.16
CA ALA A 890 -25.68 -30.67 -38.70
C ALA A 890 -25.99 -29.24 -38.21
N LEU A 891 -25.32 -28.22 -38.75
CA LEU A 891 -25.57 -26.81 -38.38
C LEU A 891 -27.00 -26.38 -38.73
N THR A 892 -27.51 -26.82 -39.88
CA THR A 892 -28.91 -26.58 -40.29
C THR A 892 -29.89 -27.23 -39.32
N SER A 893 -29.67 -28.49 -38.95
CA SER A 893 -30.48 -29.22 -37.97
C SER A 893 -30.51 -28.52 -36.60
N VAL A 894 -29.34 -28.08 -36.10
CA VAL A 894 -29.25 -27.31 -34.85
C VAL A 894 -30.03 -26.00 -34.95
N PHE A 895 -29.90 -25.25 -36.05
CA PHE A 895 -30.61 -23.99 -36.23
C PHE A 895 -32.13 -24.16 -36.39
N GLU A 896 -32.59 -25.28 -36.94
CA GLU A 896 -34.01 -25.65 -36.96
C GLU A 896 -34.55 -25.93 -35.55
N SER A 897 -33.78 -26.64 -34.72
CA SER A 897 -34.13 -26.85 -33.32
C SER A 897 -34.20 -25.52 -32.57
N LEU A 898 -33.24 -24.62 -32.80
CA LEU A 898 -33.24 -23.27 -32.22
C LEU A 898 -34.47 -22.47 -32.66
N ALA A 899 -34.86 -22.54 -33.94
CA ALA A 899 -36.05 -21.88 -34.48
C ALA A 899 -37.34 -22.38 -33.82
N GLN A 900 -37.45 -23.71 -33.64
CA GLN A 900 -38.60 -24.33 -32.96
C GLN A 900 -38.65 -23.96 -31.47
N SER A 901 -37.50 -23.91 -30.81
CA SER A 901 -37.39 -23.45 -29.42
C SER A 901 -37.77 -21.98 -29.29
N ALA A 902 -37.33 -21.11 -30.20
CA ALA A 902 -37.64 -19.68 -30.20
C ALA A 902 -39.14 -19.42 -30.43
N PHE A 903 -39.77 -20.20 -31.31
CA PHE A 903 -41.23 -20.14 -31.52
C PHE A 903 -42.01 -20.46 -30.24
N ARG A 904 -41.56 -21.49 -29.50
CA ARG A 904 -42.20 -21.99 -28.28
C ARG A 904 -41.74 -21.26 -27.00
N ALA A 905 -40.92 -20.21 -27.13
CA ALA A 905 -40.38 -19.49 -25.98
C ALA A 905 -41.46 -18.70 -25.22
N THR A 906 -42.47 -18.19 -25.94
CA THR A 906 -43.62 -17.47 -25.39
C THR A 906 -44.86 -18.36 -25.36
N ASP A 907 -45.78 -18.09 -24.44
CA ASP A 907 -47.10 -18.72 -24.40
C ASP A 907 -48.18 -17.63 -24.47
N PRO A 908 -48.93 -17.49 -25.58
CA PRO A 908 -48.92 -18.35 -26.77
C PRO A 908 -47.64 -18.22 -27.64
N PRO A 909 -47.31 -19.26 -28.46
CA PRO A 909 -46.15 -19.25 -29.35
C PRO A 909 -46.13 -18.08 -30.33
N ASP A 910 -45.01 -17.36 -30.41
CA ASP A 910 -44.85 -16.18 -31.26
C ASP A 910 -43.96 -16.46 -32.49
N PRO A 911 -44.51 -16.42 -33.72
CA PRO A 911 -43.74 -16.62 -34.95
C PRO A 911 -42.71 -15.51 -35.23
N VAL A 912 -42.82 -14.33 -34.60
CA VAL A 912 -41.82 -13.25 -34.72
C VAL A 912 -40.44 -13.73 -34.28
N ASN A 913 -40.36 -14.40 -33.13
CA ASN A 913 -39.09 -14.87 -32.53
C ASN A 913 -38.38 -15.94 -33.38
N ALA A 914 -39.15 -16.73 -34.15
CA ALA A 914 -38.60 -17.75 -35.03
C ALA A 914 -38.31 -17.25 -36.46
N SER A 915 -38.73 -16.02 -36.79
CA SER A 915 -38.68 -15.49 -38.16
C SER A 915 -37.25 -15.37 -38.68
N LEU A 916 -36.32 -14.90 -37.86
CA LEU A 916 -34.90 -14.77 -38.24
C LEU A 916 -34.29 -16.15 -38.58
N PHE A 917 -34.46 -17.13 -37.68
CA PHE A 917 -33.88 -18.47 -37.82
C PHE A 917 -34.40 -19.20 -39.06
N PHE A 918 -35.72 -19.22 -39.29
CA PHE A 918 -36.27 -19.90 -40.48
C PHE A 918 -35.91 -19.20 -41.79
N LEU A 919 -35.80 -17.86 -41.81
CA LEU A 919 -35.40 -17.13 -43.01
C LEU A 919 -33.90 -17.24 -43.29
N ALA A 920 -33.05 -17.37 -42.26
CA ALA A 920 -31.64 -17.72 -42.44
C ALA A 920 -31.45 -19.08 -43.14
N LEU A 921 -32.38 -20.02 -42.93
CA LEU A 921 -32.41 -21.34 -43.56
C LEU A 921 -33.15 -21.40 -44.92
N HIS A 922 -33.55 -20.25 -45.47
CA HIS A 922 -34.41 -20.18 -46.67
C HIS A 922 -35.78 -20.88 -46.54
N LYS A 923 -36.25 -21.20 -45.32
CA LYS A 923 -37.51 -21.91 -45.04
C LYS A 923 -38.71 -20.96 -44.87
N LYS A 924 -38.91 -20.06 -45.83
CA LYS A 924 -40.03 -19.09 -45.84
C LYS A 924 -41.41 -19.77 -45.77
N GLN A 925 -41.59 -20.91 -46.43
CA GLN A 925 -42.88 -21.63 -46.44
C GLN A 925 -43.25 -22.18 -45.06
N THR A 926 -42.27 -22.68 -44.31
CA THR A 926 -42.45 -23.12 -42.92
C THR A 926 -42.87 -21.94 -42.04
N LEU A 927 -42.21 -20.78 -42.18
CA LEU A 927 -42.58 -19.57 -41.46
C LEU A 927 -44.01 -19.11 -41.78
N LEU A 928 -44.42 -19.15 -43.04
CA LEU A 928 -45.79 -18.84 -43.45
C LEU A 928 -46.81 -19.80 -42.82
N GLY A 929 -46.45 -21.07 -42.66
CA GLY A 929 -47.23 -22.06 -41.91
C GLY A 929 -47.39 -21.71 -40.43
N LEU A 930 -46.32 -21.29 -39.76
CA LEU A 930 -46.36 -20.87 -38.34
C LEU A 930 -47.24 -19.64 -38.13
N TRP A 931 -47.15 -18.64 -39.00
CA TRP A 931 -48.04 -17.46 -38.98
C TRP A 931 -49.51 -17.82 -39.22
N ARG A 932 -49.81 -18.95 -39.88
CA ARG A 932 -51.18 -19.45 -40.06
C ARG A 932 -51.79 -19.97 -38.75
N ILE A 933 -50.94 -20.48 -37.84
CA ILE A 933 -51.32 -21.11 -36.57
C ILE A 933 -51.39 -20.07 -35.42
N ALA A 934 -50.71 -18.92 -35.56
CA ALA A 934 -50.67 -17.86 -34.56
C ALA A 934 -51.93 -16.96 -34.53
N VAL A 935 -53.11 -17.55 -34.27
CA VAL A 935 -54.45 -16.92 -34.37
C VAL A 935 -54.69 -15.74 -33.39
N GLY A 936 -53.74 -15.43 -32.50
CA GLY A 936 -53.82 -14.33 -31.53
C GLY A 936 -52.88 -13.14 -31.77
N ASN A 937 -52.03 -13.16 -32.79
CA ASN A 937 -51.05 -12.08 -33.01
C ASN A 937 -51.63 -10.95 -33.87
N LYS A 938 -51.55 -9.69 -33.40
CA LYS A 938 -52.05 -8.49 -34.11
C LYS A 938 -51.45 -8.33 -35.51
N GLU A 939 -50.21 -8.80 -35.72
CA GLU A 939 -49.48 -8.66 -36.99
C GLU A 939 -49.71 -9.83 -37.95
N GLN A 940 -50.56 -10.80 -37.60
CA GLN A 940 -50.76 -12.05 -38.33
C GLN A 940 -51.27 -11.84 -39.76
N LYS A 941 -52.39 -11.13 -39.94
CA LYS A 941 -53.04 -10.94 -41.26
C LYS A 941 -52.14 -10.16 -42.21
N ALA A 942 -51.45 -9.12 -41.71
CA ALA A 942 -50.54 -8.29 -42.49
C ALA A 942 -49.28 -9.06 -42.92
N THR A 943 -48.62 -9.73 -41.97
CA THR A 943 -47.38 -10.49 -42.24
C THR A 943 -47.64 -11.71 -43.11
N MET A 944 -48.76 -12.41 -42.93
CA MET A 944 -49.13 -13.55 -43.77
C MET A 944 -49.40 -13.13 -45.23
N ASN A 945 -50.12 -12.03 -45.45
CA ASN A 945 -50.34 -11.51 -46.80
C ASN A 945 -49.04 -11.02 -47.45
N PHE A 946 -48.12 -10.48 -46.66
CA PHE A 946 -46.81 -10.08 -47.14
C PHE A 946 -45.94 -11.29 -47.52
N LEU A 947 -45.87 -12.33 -46.67
CA LEU A 947 -45.11 -13.55 -46.93
C LEU A 947 -45.67 -14.37 -48.11
N LYS A 948 -46.94 -14.21 -48.53
CA LYS A 948 -47.47 -14.86 -49.74
C LYS A 948 -46.87 -14.34 -51.04
N ARG A 949 -46.29 -13.13 -51.05
CA ARG A 949 -45.67 -12.52 -52.23
C ARG A 949 -44.46 -13.33 -52.70
N ASP A 950 -44.14 -13.24 -53.99
CA ASP A 950 -42.93 -13.82 -54.54
C ASP A 950 -41.75 -12.86 -54.36
N PHE A 951 -40.78 -13.24 -53.52
CA PHE A 951 -39.60 -12.44 -53.23
C PHE A 951 -38.44 -12.68 -54.21
N ALA A 952 -38.67 -13.43 -55.29
CA ALA A 952 -37.78 -13.40 -56.45
C ALA A 952 -37.90 -12.06 -57.20
N GLN A 953 -39.07 -11.40 -57.14
CA GLN A 953 -39.35 -10.13 -57.83
C GLN A 953 -38.76 -8.91 -57.10
N ALA A 954 -38.23 -7.95 -57.86
CA ALA A 954 -37.59 -6.75 -57.31
C ALA A 954 -38.54 -5.85 -56.49
N GLU A 955 -39.81 -5.77 -56.87
CA GLU A 955 -40.83 -5.00 -56.14
C GLU A 955 -41.10 -5.57 -54.74
N ALA A 956 -41.15 -6.89 -54.60
CA ALA A 956 -41.33 -7.55 -53.32
C ALA A 956 -40.09 -7.39 -52.42
N LYS A 957 -38.88 -7.46 -52.98
CA LYS A 957 -37.62 -7.22 -52.26
C LYS A 957 -37.50 -5.78 -51.75
N THR A 958 -37.83 -4.80 -52.58
CA THR A 958 -37.83 -3.37 -52.18
C THR A 958 -38.87 -3.08 -51.11
N ALA A 959 -40.06 -3.70 -51.19
CA ALA A 959 -41.05 -3.62 -50.12
C ALA A 959 -40.56 -4.25 -48.81
N ALA A 960 -39.87 -5.41 -48.86
CA ALA A 960 -39.28 -6.04 -47.67
C ALA A 960 -38.20 -5.16 -47.04
N LYS A 961 -37.35 -4.54 -47.86
CA LYS A 961 -36.31 -3.60 -47.40
C LYS A 961 -36.90 -2.35 -46.73
N LYS A 962 -37.98 -1.76 -47.29
CA LYS A 962 -38.70 -0.65 -46.66
C LYS A 962 -39.30 -1.06 -45.30
N ASN A 963 -39.88 -2.25 -45.23
CA ASN A 963 -40.41 -2.79 -43.97
C ASN A 963 -39.30 -3.04 -42.93
N ALA A 964 -38.12 -3.51 -43.36
CA ALA A 964 -36.97 -3.65 -42.48
C ALA A 964 -36.54 -2.30 -41.87
N TYR A 965 -36.45 -1.23 -42.67
CA TYR A 965 -36.15 0.11 -42.15
C TYR A 965 -37.24 0.67 -41.23
N ALA A 966 -38.51 0.37 -41.49
CA ALA A 966 -39.61 0.75 -40.59
C ALA A 966 -39.50 0.03 -39.22
N LEU A 967 -39.10 -1.25 -39.22
CA LEU A 967 -38.88 -2.03 -38.00
C LEU A 967 -37.65 -1.54 -37.21
N LEU A 968 -36.61 -1.04 -37.90
CA LEU A 968 -35.48 -0.36 -37.26
C LEU A 968 -35.93 0.87 -36.46
N GLY A 969 -36.81 1.71 -37.04
CA GLY A 969 -37.39 2.86 -36.35
C GLY A 969 -38.20 2.49 -35.10
N ARG A 970 -38.70 1.25 -35.01
CA ARG A 970 -39.41 0.68 -33.85
C ARG A 970 -38.50 -0.10 -32.89
N ARG A 971 -37.18 -0.08 -33.10
CA ARG A 971 -36.17 -0.81 -32.31
C ARG A 971 -36.36 -2.33 -32.26
N ARG A 972 -37.02 -2.93 -33.27
CA ARG A 972 -37.18 -4.39 -33.40
C ARG A 972 -36.10 -4.97 -34.31
N PHE A 973 -34.86 -4.99 -33.83
CA PHE A 973 -33.67 -5.24 -34.65
C PHE A 973 -33.59 -6.66 -35.23
N GLU A 974 -33.83 -7.71 -34.44
CA GLU A 974 -33.80 -9.09 -34.92
C GLU A 974 -34.87 -9.36 -35.99
N TYR A 975 -36.06 -8.78 -35.81
CA TYR A 975 -37.13 -8.90 -36.79
C TYR A 975 -36.84 -8.08 -38.06
N ALA A 976 -36.22 -6.90 -37.93
CA ALA A 976 -35.73 -6.15 -39.08
C ALA A 976 -34.65 -6.94 -39.87
N ALA A 977 -33.73 -7.63 -39.18
CA ALA A 977 -32.76 -8.53 -39.81
C ALA A 977 -33.44 -9.63 -40.61
N ALA A 978 -34.51 -10.24 -40.07
CA ALA A 978 -35.31 -11.22 -40.77
C ALA A 978 -35.92 -10.67 -42.08
N PHE A 979 -36.40 -9.42 -42.09
CA PHE A 979 -36.92 -8.77 -43.30
C PHE A 979 -35.82 -8.39 -44.31
N PHE A 980 -34.60 -8.08 -43.85
CA PHE A 980 -33.44 -7.91 -44.74
C PHE A 980 -33.07 -9.23 -45.42
N LEU A 981 -33.10 -10.36 -44.70
CA LEU A 981 -32.91 -11.69 -45.29
C LEU A 981 -34.02 -12.02 -46.31
N LEU A 982 -35.27 -11.65 -46.03
CA LEU A 982 -36.39 -11.82 -46.97
C LEU A 982 -36.22 -10.97 -48.25
N ALA A 983 -35.55 -9.81 -48.15
CA ALA A 983 -35.22 -8.95 -49.28
C ALA A 983 -34.00 -9.44 -50.09
N GLY A 984 -33.29 -10.48 -49.65
CA GLY A 984 -32.03 -10.92 -50.26
C GLY A 984 -30.80 -10.12 -49.84
N ASP A 985 -30.89 -9.29 -48.80
CA ASP A 985 -29.83 -8.37 -48.34
C ASP A 985 -29.17 -8.90 -47.06
N ALA A 986 -28.40 -9.98 -47.19
CA ALA A 986 -27.71 -10.61 -46.06
C ALA A 986 -26.65 -9.72 -45.42
N ALA A 987 -26.02 -8.83 -46.18
CA ALA A 987 -25.02 -7.88 -45.67
C ALA A 987 -25.63 -6.91 -44.65
N SER A 988 -26.79 -6.31 -44.99
CA SER A 988 -27.50 -5.42 -44.06
C SER A 988 -28.02 -6.15 -42.82
N ALA A 989 -28.47 -7.40 -42.97
CA ALA A 989 -28.89 -8.24 -41.85
C ALA A 989 -27.73 -8.54 -40.88
N CYS A 990 -26.58 -8.98 -41.39
CA CYS A 990 -25.42 -9.33 -40.54
C CYS A 990 -24.81 -8.11 -39.86
N ASN A 991 -24.71 -6.97 -40.56
CA ASN A 991 -24.25 -5.71 -39.97
C ASN A 991 -25.19 -5.22 -38.85
N LEU A 992 -26.50 -5.42 -39.02
CA LEU A 992 -27.48 -5.07 -37.98
C LEU A 992 -27.33 -5.96 -36.75
N LEU A 993 -27.18 -7.27 -36.94
CA LEU A 993 -27.01 -8.24 -35.85
C LEU A 993 -25.70 -8.01 -35.09
N ALA A 994 -24.58 -7.84 -35.79
CA ALA A 994 -23.30 -7.58 -35.16
C ALA A 994 -23.26 -6.18 -34.51
N GLY A 995 -23.86 -5.17 -35.14
CA GLY A 995 -23.83 -3.78 -34.68
C GLY A 995 -24.85 -3.47 -33.58
N GLN A 996 -26.15 -3.50 -33.90
CA GLN A 996 -27.22 -3.02 -33.02
C GLN A 996 -27.74 -4.09 -32.05
N CYS A 997 -27.65 -5.38 -32.41
CA CYS A 997 -27.96 -6.46 -31.47
C CYS A 997 -26.74 -6.91 -30.65
N GLU A 998 -25.54 -6.42 -30.96
CA GLU A 998 -24.27 -6.81 -30.33
C GLU A 998 -24.07 -8.34 -30.26
N ASP A 999 -24.58 -9.06 -31.26
CA ASP A 999 -24.50 -10.52 -31.35
C ASP A 999 -23.76 -10.94 -32.62
N VAL A 1000 -22.43 -10.87 -32.52
CA VAL A 1000 -21.53 -11.25 -33.61
C VAL A 1000 -21.64 -12.74 -33.94
N MET A 1001 -21.87 -13.60 -32.94
CA MET A 1001 -22.04 -15.04 -33.13
C MET A 1001 -23.32 -15.38 -33.91
N LEU A 1002 -24.40 -14.62 -33.69
CA LEU A 1002 -25.63 -14.75 -34.47
C LEU A 1002 -25.42 -14.27 -35.91
N ALA A 1003 -24.68 -13.17 -36.10
CA ALA A 1003 -24.33 -12.67 -37.43
C ALA A 1003 -23.49 -13.67 -38.22
N ILE A 1004 -22.48 -14.30 -37.59
CA ILE A 1004 -21.69 -15.39 -38.20
C ILE A 1004 -22.61 -16.56 -38.59
N ALA A 1005 -23.48 -17.02 -37.68
CA ALA A 1005 -24.37 -18.13 -37.96
C ALA A 1005 -25.31 -17.85 -39.15
N VAL A 1006 -25.89 -16.65 -39.20
CA VAL A 1006 -26.76 -16.22 -40.30
C VAL A 1006 -25.99 -16.11 -41.62
N ALA A 1007 -24.77 -15.56 -41.62
CA ALA A 1007 -23.94 -15.48 -42.82
C ALA A 1007 -23.61 -16.88 -43.38
N ARG A 1008 -23.19 -17.80 -42.52
CA ARG A 1008 -22.87 -19.20 -42.86
C ARG A 1008 -24.08 -19.95 -43.43
N LEU A 1009 -25.25 -19.83 -42.79
CA LEU A 1009 -26.46 -20.55 -43.18
C LEU A 1009 -27.15 -19.97 -44.42
N TYR A 1010 -27.22 -18.63 -44.52
CA TYR A 1010 -27.92 -17.96 -45.62
C TYR A 1010 -27.08 -17.87 -46.89
N GLY A 1011 -25.79 -17.52 -46.75
CA GLY A 1011 -24.87 -17.29 -47.87
C GLY A 1011 -23.89 -18.44 -48.14
N GLY A 1012 -23.60 -19.27 -47.14
CA GLY A 1012 -22.52 -20.27 -47.18
C GLY A 1012 -21.22 -19.78 -46.51
N ASP A 1013 -20.32 -20.72 -46.23
CA ASP A 1013 -19.04 -20.45 -45.59
C ASP A 1013 -18.12 -19.61 -46.50
N ASP A 1014 -18.15 -19.80 -47.82
CA ASP A 1014 -17.41 -18.97 -48.79
C ASP A 1014 -18.11 -17.65 -49.18
N SER A 1015 -19.11 -17.22 -48.41
CA SER A 1015 -19.89 -16.04 -48.77
C SER A 1015 -19.11 -14.74 -48.55
N ALA A 1016 -19.20 -13.82 -49.52
CA ALA A 1016 -18.57 -12.50 -49.41
C ALA A 1016 -19.04 -11.72 -48.17
N VAL A 1017 -20.25 -11.99 -47.69
CA VAL A 1017 -20.80 -11.37 -46.47
C VAL A 1017 -20.06 -11.87 -45.23
N LEU A 1018 -19.79 -13.17 -45.12
CA LEU A 1018 -19.01 -13.73 -44.00
C LEU A 1018 -17.56 -13.24 -44.04
N HIS A 1019 -16.92 -13.27 -45.20
CA HIS A 1019 -15.53 -12.79 -45.34
C HIS A 1019 -15.42 -11.30 -44.96
N THR A 1020 -16.34 -10.46 -45.43
CA THR A 1020 -16.36 -9.04 -45.07
C THR A 1020 -16.55 -8.83 -43.56
N LEU A 1021 -17.40 -9.63 -42.92
CA LEU A 1021 -17.62 -9.57 -41.47
C LEU A 1021 -16.36 -9.98 -40.69
N ILE A 1022 -15.65 -11.02 -41.14
CA ILE A 1022 -14.41 -11.48 -40.52
C ILE A 1022 -13.30 -10.46 -40.71
N GLU A 1023 -13.02 -10.03 -41.94
CA GLU A 1023 -11.90 -9.14 -42.28
C GLU A 1023 -12.05 -7.73 -41.70
N LYS A 1024 -13.27 -7.17 -41.67
CA LYS A 1024 -13.48 -5.77 -41.24
C LYS A 1024 -13.80 -5.61 -39.76
N ARG A 1025 -14.15 -6.69 -39.07
CA ARG A 1025 -14.58 -6.61 -37.66
C ARG A 1025 -13.82 -7.57 -36.75
N LEU A 1026 -13.91 -8.87 -37.00
CA LEU A 1026 -13.35 -9.88 -36.09
C LEU A 1026 -11.82 -9.92 -36.12
N LEU A 1027 -11.20 -9.83 -37.29
CA LEU A 1027 -9.74 -9.90 -37.42
C LEU A 1027 -9.05 -8.66 -36.79
N PRO A 1028 -9.51 -7.41 -37.04
CA PRO A 1028 -9.02 -6.25 -36.30
C PRO A 1028 -9.24 -6.39 -34.79
N GLU A 1029 -10.43 -6.82 -34.36
CA GLU A 1029 -10.72 -7.04 -32.93
C GLU A 1029 -9.76 -8.06 -32.30
N ALA A 1030 -9.46 -9.16 -33.01
CA ALA A 1030 -8.53 -10.18 -32.55
C ALA A 1030 -7.08 -9.66 -32.49
N GLN A 1031 -6.67 -8.82 -33.45
CA GLN A 1031 -5.35 -8.19 -33.49
C GLN A 1031 -5.19 -7.17 -32.36
N ASP A 1032 -6.16 -6.27 -32.19
CA ASP A 1032 -6.17 -5.24 -31.15
C ASP A 1032 -6.13 -5.86 -29.75
N GLN A 1033 -6.83 -6.99 -29.52
CA GLN A 1033 -6.85 -7.70 -28.24
C GLN A 1033 -5.68 -8.69 -28.07
N GLY A 1034 -4.91 -8.97 -29.13
CA GLY A 1034 -3.91 -10.03 -29.14
C GLY A 1034 -4.46 -11.45 -28.97
N ASP A 1035 -5.73 -11.70 -29.34
CA ASP A 1035 -6.36 -13.02 -29.25
C ASP A 1035 -5.92 -13.93 -30.41
N ARG A 1036 -4.84 -14.68 -30.17
CA ARG A 1036 -4.28 -15.66 -31.12
C ARG A 1036 -5.28 -16.74 -31.54
N TRP A 1037 -6.20 -17.13 -30.64
CA TRP A 1037 -7.17 -18.20 -30.90
C TRP A 1037 -8.26 -17.74 -31.85
N LEU A 1038 -8.81 -16.54 -31.61
CA LEU A 1038 -9.80 -15.95 -32.51
C LEU A 1038 -9.17 -15.67 -33.89
N ALA A 1039 -7.97 -15.09 -33.93
CA ALA A 1039 -7.29 -14.80 -35.19
C ALA A 1039 -6.99 -16.08 -36.00
N SER A 1040 -6.52 -17.15 -35.34
CA SER A 1040 -6.33 -18.47 -35.96
C SER A 1040 -7.64 -19.04 -36.53
N TRP A 1041 -8.75 -18.90 -35.80
CA TRP A 1041 -10.07 -19.34 -36.28
C TRP A 1041 -10.54 -18.50 -37.48
N CYS A 1042 -10.37 -17.17 -37.44
CA CYS A 1042 -10.70 -16.27 -38.54
C CYS A 1042 -9.95 -16.62 -39.83
N HIS A 1043 -8.63 -16.80 -39.77
CA HIS A 1043 -7.84 -17.22 -40.94
C HIS A 1043 -8.23 -18.62 -41.43
N SER A 1044 -8.61 -19.53 -40.52
CA SER A 1044 -9.11 -20.85 -40.91
C SER A 1044 -10.43 -20.77 -41.68
N MET A 1045 -11.37 -19.91 -41.25
CA MET A 1045 -12.63 -19.63 -41.96
C MET A 1045 -12.39 -19.00 -43.35
N LEU A 1046 -11.37 -18.14 -43.48
CA LEU A 1046 -10.99 -17.52 -44.76
C LEU A 1046 -10.18 -18.46 -45.68
N SER A 1047 -10.04 -19.75 -45.34
CA SER A 1047 -9.21 -20.73 -46.05
C SER A 1047 -7.72 -20.35 -46.15
N GLN A 1048 -7.22 -19.50 -45.24
CA GLN A 1048 -5.83 -19.06 -45.14
C GLN A 1048 -5.07 -19.91 -44.11
N GLN A 1049 -4.86 -21.19 -44.42
CA GLN A 1049 -4.32 -22.17 -43.47
C GLN A 1049 -2.90 -21.82 -42.95
N GLN A 1050 -2.05 -21.26 -43.81
CA GLN A 1050 -0.69 -20.86 -43.42
C GLN A 1050 -0.70 -19.71 -42.40
N GLU A 1051 -1.50 -18.67 -42.61
CA GLU A 1051 -1.62 -17.56 -41.65
C GLU A 1051 -2.30 -18.01 -40.35
N ALA A 1052 -3.31 -18.88 -40.43
CA ALA A 1052 -3.93 -19.47 -39.24
C ALA A 1052 -2.91 -20.15 -38.33
N MET A 1053 -1.97 -20.90 -38.91
CA MET A 1053 -0.87 -21.53 -38.18
C MET A 1053 0.16 -20.50 -37.68
N GLN A 1054 0.58 -19.54 -38.53
CA GLN A 1054 1.61 -18.56 -38.17
C GLN A 1054 1.18 -17.64 -37.02
N VAL A 1055 -0.08 -17.23 -36.96
CA VAL A 1055 -0.59 -16.34 -35.90
C VAL A 1055 -0.52 -16.98 -34.51
N LEU A 1056 -0.54 -18.30 -34.41
CA LEU A 1056 -0.36 -19.00 -33.12
C LEU A 1056 1.06 -18.83 -32.55
N VAL A 1057 2.09 -18.65 -33.39
CA VAL A 1057 3.51 -18.66 -32.98
C VAL A 1057 4.25 -17.34 -33.24
N ARG A 1058 3.76 -16.48 -34.13
CA ARG A 1058 4.39 -15.19 -34.47
C ARG A 1058 4.43 -14.27 -33.24
N PRO A 1059 5.54 -13.58 -32.94
CA PRO A 1059 5.60 -12.64 -31.80
C PRO A 1059 4.63 -11.45 -32.01
N LEU A 1060 3.93 -11.04 -30.95
CA LEU A 1060 3.03 -9.87 -30.97
C LEU A 1060 3.85 -8.58 -30.82
N LYS A 1061 4.53 -8.14 -31.90
CA LYS A 1061 5.30 -6.88 -31.92
C LYS A 1061 4.48 -5.75 -32.54
N GLY A 1062 4.25 -4.66 -31.81
CA GLY A 1062 3.63 -3.42 -32.33
C GLY A 1062 2.15 -3.50 -32.73
N VAL A 1063 1.46 -4.61 -32.48
CA VAL A 1063 0.04 -4.83 -32.85
C VAL A 1063 -0.93 -4.58 -31.69
N VAL A 1064 -0.45 -4.68 -30.45
CA VAL A 1064 -1.30 -4.60 -29.24
C VAL A 1064 -0.83 -3.42 -28.40
N VAL A 1065 -1.74 -2.50 -28.08
CA VAL A 1065 -1.49 -1.33 -27.22
C VAL A 1065 -1.03 -1.77 -25.81
N GLU A 1066 -1.52 -2.92 -25.34
CA GLU A 1066 -1.20 -3.50 -24.02
C GLU A 1066 -0.95 -5.02 -24.12
N ARG A 1067 0.33 -5.43 -24.11
CA ARG A 1067 0.71 -6.85 -24.21
C ARG A 1067 0.66 -7.54 -22.85
N GLY A 1068 -0.29 -8.45 -22.67
CA GLY A 1068 -0.42 -9.27 -21.46
C GLY A 1068 0.13 -10.68 -21.66
N TRP A 1069 0.73 -11.27 -20.62
CA TRP A 1069 1.28 -12.63 -20.69
C TRP A 1069 0.22 -13.70 -21.05
N HIS A 1070 -1.06 -13.45 -20.77
CA HIS A 1070 -2.18 -14.35 -21.12
C HIS A 1070 -2.36 -14.54 -22.64
N GLN A 1071 -1.92 -13.58 -23.46
CA GLN A 1071 -2.00 -13.65 -24.92
C GLN A 1071 -1.03 -14.71 -25.47
N ASP A 1072 0.09 -14.96 -24.77
CA ASP A 1072 1.08 -15.99 -25.08
C ASP A 1072 0.78 -17.30 -24.34
N ASP A 1073 -0.46 -17.78 -24.47
CA ASP A 1073 -0.94 -19.02 -23.87
C ASP A 1073 -0.14 -20.25 -24.37
N PRO A 1074 0.51 -21.02 -23.48
CA PRO A 1074 1.29 -22.20 -23.85
C PRO A 1074 0.48 -23.28 -24.59
N ALA A 1075 -0.84 -23.34 -24.40
CA ALA A 1075 -1.70 -24.32 -25.08
C ALA A 1075 -1.80 -24.07 -26.60
N THR A 1076 -1.46 -22.87 -27.09
CA THR A 1076 -1.41 -22.55 -28.54
C THR A 1076 -0.46 -23.49 -29.28
N LEU A 1077 0.64 -23.89 -28.64
CA LEU A 1077 1.62 -24.84 -29.18
C LEU A 1077 1.01 -26.21 -29.47
N MET A 1078 -0.05 -26.60 -28.76
CA MET A 1078 -0.73 -27.88 -28.99
C MET A 1078 -1.51 -27.87 -30.30
N LEU A 1079 -2.24 -26.78 -30.57
CA LEU A 1079 -2.95 -26.62 -31.84
C LEU A 1079 -1.95 -26.40 -32.99
N TYR A 1080 -0.90 -25.59 -32.75
CA TYR A 1080 0.18 -25.40 -33.72
C TYR A 1080 0.81 -26.73 -34.12
N LYS A 1081 1.09 -27.62 -33.17
CA LYS A 1081 1.65 -28.95 -33.47
C LYS A 1081 0.74 -29.76 -34.40
N ASP A 1082 -0.58 -29.76 -34.15
CA ASP A 1082 -1.57 -30.47 -34.99
C ASP A 1082 -1.65 -29.87 -36.42
N LEU A 1083 -1.47 -28.55 -36.56
CA LEU A 1083 -1.47 -27.85 -37.84
C LEU A 1083 -0.13 -27.99 -38.59
N ARG A 1084 0.99 -27.97 -37.85
CA ARG A 1084 2.36 -28.13 -38.36
C ARG A 1084 2.53 -29.44 -39.13
N GLU A 1085 1.94 -30.52 -38.64
CA GLU A 1085 1.98 -31.84 -39.30
C GLU A 1085 1.34 -31.82 -40.70
N LYS A 1086 0.41 -30.90 -40.95
CA LYS A 1086 -0.32 -30.79 -42.23
C LYS A 1086 0.27 -29.74 -43.17
N ILE A 1087 0.79 -28.63 -42.64
CA ILE A 1087 1.13 -27.42 -43.40
C ILE A 1087 2.66 -27.21 -43.52
N GLY A 1088 3.44 -27.62 -42.51
CA GLY A 1088 4.89 -27.37 -42.43
C GLY A 1088 5.29 -26.51 -41.22
N ALA A 1089 6.59 -26.38 -40.97
CA ALA A 1089 7.13 -25.63 -39.83
C ALA A 1089 7.17 -24.11 -40.07
N SER A 1090 7.05 -23.33 -39.00
CA SER A 1090 7.19 -21.87 -39.00
C SER A 1090 8.57 -21.44 -38.49
N GLU A 1091 9.09 -20.32 -39.00
CA GLU A 1091 10.34 -19.70 -38.54
C GLU A 1091 10.31 -19.27 -37.06
N PHE A 1092 9.13 -18.93 -36.52
CA PHE A 1092 8.97 -18.47 -35.13
C PHE A 1092 8.76 -19.59 -34.12
N GLU A 1093 8.83 -20.85 -34.55
CA GLU A 1093 8.49 -22.01 -33.73
C GLU A 1093 9.31 -22.08 -32.44
N TRP A 1094 10.63 -22.01 -32.55
CA TRP A 1094 11.52 -22.11 -31.38
C TRP A 1094 11.34 -20.95 -30.41
N GLU A 1095 11.16 -19.75 -30.94
CA GLU A 1095 10.88 -18.56 -30.13
C GLU A 1095 9.55 -18.75 -29.36
N ALA A 1096 8.51 -19.29 -29.99
CA ALA A 1096 7.23 -19.58 -29.35
C ALA A 1096 7.34 -20.67 -28.27
N VAL A 1097 8.15 -21.72 -28.50
CA VAL A 1097 8.44 -22.76 -27.50
C VAL A 1097 9.13 -22.17 -26.28
N LEU A 1098 10.16 -21.32 -26.48
CA LEU A 1098 10.85 -20.65 -25.38
C LEU A 1098 9.93 -19.68 -24.62
N ARG A 1099 9.11 -18.88 -25.32
CA ARG A 1099 8.11 -18.01 -24.67
C ARG A 1099 7.11 -18.83 -23.85
N GLY A 1100 6.58 -19.91 -24.42
CA GLY A 1100 5.67 -20.83 -23.71
C GLY A 1100 6.31 -21.46 -22.48
N ALA A 1101 7.57 -21.89 -22.56
CA ALA A 1101 8.31 -22.45 -21.43
C ALA A 1101 8.55 -21.41 -20.32
N ARG A 1102 8.85 -20.15 -20.66
CA ARG A 1102 9.02 -19.06 -19.69
C ARG A 1102 7.70 -18.72 -19.00
N VAL A 1103 6.59 -18.64 -19.74
CA VAL A 1103 5.25 -18.44 -19.16
C VAL A 1103 4.90 -19.59 -18.21
N LEU A 1104 5.10 -20.84 -18.60
CA LEU A 1104 4.88 -22.01 -17.72
C LEU A 1104 5.76 -21.95 -16.45
N ARG A 1105 7.03 -21.53 -16.57
CA ARG A 1105 7.93 -21.35 -15.42
C ARG A 1105 7.40 -20.27 -14.47
N ARG A 1106 6.96 -19.12 -15.01
CA ARG A 1106 6.37 -18.01 -14.23
C ARG A 1106 5.01 -18.35 -13.61
N MET A 1107 4.28 -19.30 -14.18
CA MET A 1107 3.06 -19.88 -13.59
C MET A 1107 3.36 -20.91 -12.48
N GLY A 1108 4.63 -21.24 -12.22
CA GLY A 1108 5.06 -22.27 -11.27
C GLY A 1108 4.95 -23.69 -11.79
N LEU A 1109 4.68 -23.89 -13.09
CA LEU A 1109 4.53 -25.19 -13.75
C LEU A 1109 5.85 -25.67 -14.37
N TRP A 1110 6.89 -25.78 -13.55
CA TRP A 1110 8.26 -26.00 -14.02
C TRP A 1110 8.46 -27.33 -14.73
N ILE A 1111 7.76 -28.38 -14.27
CA ILE A 1111 7.81 -29.72 -14.88
C ILE A 1111 7.28 -29.67 -16.32
N LEU A 1112 6.17 -28.97 -16.56
CA LEU A 1112 5.60 -28.80 -17.90
C LEU A 1112 6.50 -27.94 -18.80
N ALA A 1113 7.14 -26.91 -18.24
CA ALA A 1113 8.11 -26.09 -18.98
C ALA A 1113 9.31 -26.93 -19.44
N LEU A 1114 9.84 -27.77 -18.55
CA LEU A 1114 10.96 -28.68 -18.86
C LEU A 1114 10.54 -29.77 -19.86
N GLU A 1115 9.36 -30.35 -19.67
CA GLU A 1115 8.77 -31.32 -20.62
C GLU A 1115 8.65 -30.71 -22.02
N LEU A 1116 8.11 -29.49 -22.11
CA LEU A 1116 7.92 -28.78 -23.36
C LEU A 1116 9.26 -28.62 -24.09
N VAL A 1117 10.29 -28.06 -23.46
CA VAL A 1117 11.58 -27.82 -24.11
C VAL A 1117 12.31 -29.11 -24.47
N ARG A 1118 12.27 -30.12 -23.59
CA ARG A 1118 12.98 -31.39 -23.80
C ARG A 1118 12.37 -32.25 -24.90
N ASN A 1119 11.04 -32.35 -24.92
CA ASN A 1119 10.33 -33.28 -25.79
C ASN A 1119 9.91 -32.64 -27.12
N TRP A 1120 10.10 -31.33 -27.29
CA TRP A 1120 9.87 -30.67 -28.56
C TRP A 1120 10.94 -31.10 -29.57
N ARG A 1121 10.53 -31.80 -30.62
CA ARG A 1121 11.39 -32.17 -31.74
C ARG A 1121 11.10 -31.23 -32.91
N GLU A 1122 12.17 -30.64 -33.45
CA GLU A 1122 12.11 -29.82 -34.65
C GLU A 1122 11.45 -30.62 -35.78
N GLY A 1123 10.56 -29.97 -36.54
CA GLY A 1123 10.19 -30.48 -37.85
C GLY A 1123 11.41 -30.46 -38.78
N PRO A 1124 11.36 -31.13 -39.94
CA PRO A 1124 12.41 -30.99 -40.95
C PRO A 1124 12.37 -29.56 -41.49
N VAL A 1125 13.04 -28.65 -40.82
CA VAL A 1125 13.52 -27.41 -41.42
C VAL A 1125 14.77 -27.86 -42.19
N GLU A 1126 14.82 -27.62 -43.50
CA GLU A 1126 16.10 -27.70 -44.21
C GLU A 1126 17.06 -26.80 -43.44
N ALA A 1127 18.01 -27.41 -42.73
CA ALA A 1127 18.99 -26.67 -41.96
C ALA A 1127 19.68 -25.69 -42.93
N PRO A 1128 19.79 -24.39 -42.61
CA PRO A 1128 20.66 -23.53 -43.39
C PRO A 1128 22.03 -24.18 -43.39
N SER A 1129 22.60 -24.37 -44.58
CA SER A 1129 23.84 -25.13 -44.69
C SER A 1129 24.92 -24.42 -43.87
N MET A 1130 25.86 -25.17 -43.30
CA MET A 1130 26.97 -24.61 -42.52
C MET A 1130 27.82 -23.56 -43.29
N LEU A 1131 27.60 -23.43 -44.61
CA LEU A 1131 28.22 -22.42 -45.47
C LEU A 1131 27.55 -21.03 -45.36
N ASP A 1132 26.32 -20.93 -44.84
CA ASP A 1132 25.59 -19.66 -44.69
C ASP A 1132 25.99 -18.90 -43.41
N ALA A 1133 26.61 -19.58 -42.44
CA ALA A 1133 27.12 -18.96 -41.20
C ALA A 1133 28.34 -18.03 -41.41
N PHE A 1134 28.93 -18.04 -42.61
CA PHE A 1134 30.07 -17.20 -42.99
C PHE A 1134 29.72 -16.11 -44.02
N ALA A 1135 28.45 -15.95 -44.38
CA ALA A 1135 28.02 -14.83 -45.19
C ALA A 1135 27.99 -13.55 -44.33
N PRO A 1136 28.60 -12.43 -44.76
CA PRO A 1136 28.50 -11.17 -44.04
C PRO A 1136 27.02 -10.77 -43.92
N PRO A 1137 26.61 -10.09 -42.83
CA PRO A 1137 25.22 -9.71 -42.63
C PRO A 1137 24.74 -8.91 -43.85
N ALA A 1138 23.66 -9.38 -44.47
CA ALA A 1138 23.01 -8.62 -45.53
C ALA A 1138 22.65 -7.24 -44.96
N PRO A 1139 22.90 -6.13 -45.68
CA PRO A 1139 22.55 -4.80 -45.21
C PRO A 1139 21.06 -4.78 -44.91
N ALA A 1140 20.71 -4.22 -43.74
CA ALA A 1140 19.33 -4.07 -43.30
C ALA A 1140 18.46 -3.56 -44.47
N PRO A 1141 17.27 -4.14 -44.70
CA PRO A 1141 16.41 -3.71 -45.79
C PRO A 1141 16.17 -2.21 -45.61
N ALA A 1142 16.60 -1.43 -46.61
CA ALA A 1142 16.45 0.00 -46.62
C ALA A 1142 14.98 0.33 -46.34
N ASP A 1143 14.80 1.15 -45.32
CA ASP A 1143 13.57 1.71 -44.79
C ASP A 1143 12.57 2.09 -45.89
N GLY A 1144 11.75 1.12 -46.32
CA GLY A 1144 10.72 1.28 -47.35
C GLY A 1144 9.61 2.24 -46.94
N GLY A 1145 9.57 2.62 -45.66
CA GLY A 1145 8.69 3.65 -45.12
C GLY A 1145 9.03 5.05 -45.62
N LYS A 1146 10.30 5.34 -45.95
CA LYS A 1146 10.72 6.68 -46.40
C LYS A 1146 10.26 6.95 -47.84
N ALA A 1147 10.43 5.99 -48.75
CA ALA A 1147 9.94 6.09 -50.12
C ALA A 1147 8.40 6.11 -50.20
N ALA A 1148 7.70 5.36 -49.34
CA ALA A 1148 6.25 5.37 -49.27
C ALA A 1148 5.68 6.66 -48.66
N ARG A 1149 6.35 7.24 -47.66
CA ARG A 1149 6.01 8.55 -47.06
C ARG A 1149 6.32 9.69 -48.03
N GLU A 1150 7.44 9.63 -48.76
CA GLU A 1150 7.78 10.59 -49.80
C GLU A 1150 6.83 10.49 -51.01
N ALA A 1151 6.40 9.29 -51.39
CA ALA A 1151 5.38 9.09 -52.43
C ALA A 1151 4.00 9.63 -52.00
N LYS A 1152 3.58 9.38 -50.74
CA LYS A 1152 2.34 9.96 -50.18
C LYS A 1152 2.43 11.48 -50.04
N ALA A 1153 3.57 12.01 -49.62
CA ALA A 1153 3.80 13.45 -49.51
C ALA A 1153 3.84 14.14 -50.89
N ALA A 1154 4.44 13.48 -51.89
CA ALA A 1154 4.45 13.93 -53.28
C ALA A 1154 3.04 13.86 -53.90
N GLU A 1155 2.23 12.85 -53.59
CA GLU A 1155 0.84 12.75 -54.01
C GLU A 1155 -0.03 13.84 -53.36
N LEU A 1156 0.19 14.15 -52.08
CA LEU A 1156 -0.48 15.24 -51.36
C LEU A 1156 -0.08 16.62 -51.89
N LEU A 1157 1.20 16.83 -52.22
CA LEU A 1157 1.69 18.04 -52.87
C LEU A 1157 1.19 18.18 -54.31
N ALA A 1158 1.05 17.08 -55.05
CA ALA A 1158 0.43 17.06 -56.38
C ALA A 1158 -1.06 17.40 -56.32
N LYS A 1159 -1.80 16.86 -55.32
CA LYS A 1159 -3.20 17.22 -55.05
C LYS A 1159 -3.35 18.69 -54.62
N MET A 1160 -2.42 19.22 -53.82
CA MET A 1160 -2.42 20.64 -53.45
C MET A 1160 -2.03 21.57 -54.61
N ARG A 1161 -1.11 21.15 -55.49
CA ARG A 1161 -0.77 21.89 -56.73
C ARG A 1161 -1.91 21.84 -57.76
N ALA A 1162 -2.60 20.71 -57.91
CA ALA A 1162 -3.80 20.60 -58.73
C ALA A 1162 -4.95 21.48 -58.22
N LYS A 1163 -5.07 21.65 -56.89
CA LYS A 1163 -6.03 22.54 -56.26
C LYS A 1163 -5.66 24.04 -56.38
N LYS A 1164 -4.37 24.36 -56.55
CA LYS A 1164 -3.85 25.72 -56.76
C LYS A 1164 -3.79 26.14 -58.24
N ALA A 1165 -3.74 25.19 -59.17
CA ALA A 1165 -3.69 25.43 -60.62
C ALA A 1165 -5.08 25.55 -61.29
N GLY A 1166 -6.17 25.25 -60.57
CA GLY A 1166 -7.55 25.39 -61.05
C GLY A 1166 -8.16 26.79 -60.92
N GLY A 1167 -7.35 27.83 -60.67
CA GLY A 1167 -7.84 29.18 -60.40
C GLY A 1167 -6.98 30.27 -61.05
N ALA A 1168 -6.99 30.36 -62.38
CA ALA A 1168 -6.63 31.58 -63.11
C ALA A 1168 -7.01 31.44 -64.60
N ASN A 1169 -7.57 32.52 -65.17
CA ASN A 1169 -8.08 32.75 -66.54
C ASN A 1169 -9.50 32.21 -66.80
N GLY A 1170 -10.44 32.97 -67.33
CA GLY A 1170 -10.44 34.34 -67.83
C GLY A 1170 -11.84 34.67 -68.38
N GLU A 1171 -12.19 35.94 -68.25
CA GLU A 1171 -13.38 36.71 -68.62
C GLU A 1171 -14.20 36.25 -69.85
N GLY A 1172 -15.53 36.46 -69.79
CA GLY A 1172 -16.37 36.55 -70.99
C GLY A 1172 -17.88 36.37 -70.83
N GLY A 1173 -18.57 37.33 -70.20
CA GLY A 1173 -19.91 37.81 -70.61
C GLY A 1173 -21.16 36.90 -70.55
N GLY A 1174 -22.15 37.31 -69.74
CA GLY A 1174 -23.56 37.31 -70.17
C GLY A 1174 -24.56 36.45 -69.38
N GLY A 1175 -25.26 37.09 -68.42
CA GLY A 1175 -26.70 36.94 -68.15
C GLY A 1175 -27.24 35.64 -67.53
N GLY A 1176 -27.78 35.73 -66.30
CA GLY A 1176 -28.71 34.71 -65.77
C GLY A 1176 -28.83 34.68 -64.25
N GLU A 1177 -29.96 35.19 -63.75
CA GLU A 1177 -30.57 35.21 -62.41
C GLU A 1177 -29.97 34.44 -61.21
N ALA A 1178 -29.98 35.14 -60.07
CA ALA A 1178 -29.46 34.71 -58.77
C ALA A 1178 -30.42 33.78 -58.00
N GLY A 1179 -29.96 32.57 -57.68
CA GLY A 1179 -30.52 31.69 -56.65
C GLY A 1179 -29.62 31.65 -55.40
N LYS A 1180 -30.13 32.13 -54.26
CA LYS A 1180 -29.49 32.03 -52.93
C LYS A 1180 -29.48 30.57 -52.45
N LYS A 1181 -28.34 30.11 -51.92
CA LYS A 1181 -28.18 28.84 -51.17
C LYS A 1181 -28.98 28.87 -49.86
N PRO A 1182 -29.66 27.78 -49.45
CA PRO A 1182 -30.15 27.63 -48.08
C PRO A 1182 -29.06 27.02 -47.15
N PRO A 1183 -29.11 27.35 -45.85
CA PRO A 1183 -28.24 26.81 -44.79
C PRO A 1183 -28.58 25.34 -44.41
N PRO A 1184 -27.71 24.65 -43.63
CA PRO A 1184 -27.75 23.20 -43.45
C PRO A 1184 -29.02 22.70 -42.75
N THR A 1185 -29.50 21.55 -43.20
CA THR A 1185 -30.69 20.84 -42.71
C THR A 1185 -30.52 20.39 -41.26
N GLN A 1186 -31.16 21.10 -40.34
CA GLN A 1186 -31.57 20.57 -39.04
C GLN A 1186 -32.59 19.44 -39.25
N PHE A 1187 -32.35 18.30 -38.62
CA PHE A 1187 -33.34 17.24 -38.47
C PHE A 1187 -34.51 17.77 -37.64
N LYS A 1188 -35.69 17.87 -38.26
CA LYS A 1188 -36.95 18.26 -37.63
C LYS A 1188 -37.73 16.98 -37.38
N GLU A 1189 -38.03 16.67 -36.12
CA GLU A 1189 -38.97 15.58 -35.78
C GLU A 1189 -40.29 15.77 -36.53
N PRO A 1190 -40.92 14.70 -37.04
CA PRO A 1190 -42.27 14.81 -37.59
C PRO A 1190 -43.29 14.96 -36.45
N ASP A 1191 -44.19 15.91 -36.63
CA ASP A 1191 -45.32 16.21 -35.75
C ASP A 1191 -46.18 14.93 -35.51
N PRO A 1192 -46.49 14.54 -34.26
CA PRO A 1192 -47.18 13.29 -33.94
C PRO A 1192 -48.69 13.27 -34.30
N ASN A 1193 -49.22 14.29 -34.99
CA ASN A 1193 -50.65 14.43 -35.30
C ASN A 1193 -51.03 14.31 -36.79
N SER A 1194 -50.15 13.82 -37.68
CA SER A 1194 -50.43 13.78 -39.13
C SER A 1194 -50.64 12.37 -39.72
N LEU A 1195 -51.03 11.36 -38.94
CA LEU A 1195 -51.36 10.01 -39.45
C LEU A 1195 -52.59 9.39 -38.76
N LEU A 1196 -53.68 10.16 -38.69
CA LEU A 1196 -55.04 9.63 -38.53
C LEU A 1196 -55.92 10.21 -39.64
N ASP A 1197 -55.86 9.57 -40.81
CA ASP A 1197 -57.06 9.20 -41.57
C ASP A 1197 -56.65 8.48 -42.84
N SER A 1198 -57.10 7.24 -43.01
CA SER A 1198 -57.54 6.60 -44.26
C SER A 1198 -57.34 5.07 -44.27
N PHE A 1199 -58.46 4.41 -43.93
CA PHE A 1199 -58.87 3.01 -44.18
C PHE A 1199 -58.24 1.91 -43.28
N GLY A 1200 -58.97 1.15 -42.45
CA GLY A 1200 -60.39 0.78 -42.47
C GLY A 1200 -60.54 -0.68 -42.95
N PHE A 1201 -60.62 -1.61 -41.98
CA PHE A 1201 -60.89 -3.08 -42.00
C PHE A 1201 -59.79 -4.03 -41.49
#